data_AF-A0A9P9PMD9-F1
#
_entry.id   AF-A0A9P9PMD9-F1
#
_cell.length_a   1.000
_cell.length_b   1.000
_cell.length_c   1.000
_cell.angle_alpha   90.00
_cell.angle_beta   90.00
_cell.angle_gamma   90.00
#
_symmetry.space_group_name_H-M   'P 1'
#
loop_
_entity.id
_entity.type
_entity.pdbx_description
1 polymer ?
#
loop_
_entity_poly.entity_id
_entity_poly.type
_entity_poly.pdbx_seq_one_letter_code
_entity_poly.pdbx_strand_id
1 'polypeptide(L)'
;MAPPAPSSGRDASLLSPSHYDDDASSLHSERSDQETDSEDDEVLLGARTSADIRAHDRNVLLEEEERDKLLEDSRRRGRRGSALAAMRNPLKGLGLFSKSYAELPMVEAESGSGSGAGKEMLEVRNSEKDVKRKRRRERRREKKRRLLGEAERGEDGQLMYEMEEGGLKEGSITGASSETEGSDEIDRRGLRGLHDDKVKRRRSWRRWCFIHLLIAVGFSILVLGAWKLSLHRKSAIPVQAMLSNGSALFAPTTVLISLDGFRADFLKWGITPRLNAFIEEGVSPIYMNPSFPSVTFPNHYTLVTGLYPESHGVVGNTFWDADLKEEFFYTNPNAMQPKWWGGEPLWVTAENQGIRTAIHMWPGSEAHIMEVEPAFLDKYNGQEPLSNKVSRILELLDKPGLENQLAEVVSMRPQLIAAYVPNVDSDGHRYGPNSTEIRVTINDVDTMLDHLFQGLEARNLTDIVNVVVVSDHGMATTDISRLIQLEDLIDTSLIEHTDGWPLYGLRPKNPADLHPLYDTLLKKTASNPGFDVYLRDKTMPERYHFSKNERIAPLWIVPKTGWAIVTKEEFNVAEGLEHGLIYSPRGLHGYDHEHPLMRAIFVARGPAFPHAPNSRVEPFQNIEVYNIICDSLHIVPKPNNGTIRLPFNVVGVHTPDTALEEPNDPEPSPSQAASPASDVATSATSPSTPSSSAQDSSSPSTIPESAPDAVISISPIEASSAADPEELSPALVGVDPPEPEPTRPVVSDESEMTPEEKSFWEWFKSRLDKVKGWFGELVKGEEDAEKQGKSV
;
A
#
# COMPACT_ATOMS: atom_id res chain seq x y z
N MET A 1 31.89 -19.56 -47.02
CA MET A 1 31.53 -20.96 -47.37
C MET A 1 30.41 -21.43 -46.45
N ALA A 2 29.63 -22.43 -46.86
CA ALA A 2 28.58 -23.11 -46.09
C ALA A 2 28.28 -24.48 -46.75
N PRO A 3 27.52 -25.41 -46.14
CA PRO A 3 27.06 -25.53 -44.74
C PRO A 3 27.99 -26.57 -44.04
N PRO A 4 27.62 -27.72 -43.37
CA PRO A 4 26.36 -28.32 -42.91
C PRO A 4 26.33 -28.72 -41.39
N ALA A 5 25.25 -29.41 -40.99
CA ALA A 5 25.09 -30.23 -39.76
C ALA A 5 24.39 -31.57 -40.20
N PRO A 6 23.73 -32.41 -39.35
CA PRO A 6 23.84 -32.74 -37.92
C PRO A 6 23.88 -34.28 -37.62
N SER A 7 24.00 -34.71 -36.35
CA SER A 7 23.50 -36.00 -35.75
C SER A 7 23.84 -36.04 -34.24
N SER A 8 23.15 -36.62 -33.24
CA SER A 8 22.01 -37.58 -33.06
C SER A 8 22.37 -39.05 -32.69
N GLY A 9 22.08 -39.50 -31.44
CA GLY A 9 22.18 -40.94 -31.08
C GLY A 9 22.27 -41.40 -29.59
N ARG A 10 21.13 -41.42 -28.86
CA ARG A 10 20.64 -42.47 -27.90
C ARG A 10 21.47 -43.08 -26.72
N ASP A 11 20.90 -42.88 -25.51
CA ASP A 11 20.35 -43.87 -24.54
C ASP A 11 21.18 -44.90 -23.73
N ALA A 12 20.74 -45.05 -22.45
CA ALA A 12 20.77 -46.21 -21.53
C ALA A 12 22.10 -46.64 -20.84
N SER A 13 22.12 -47.13 -19.57
CA SER A 13 21.14 -47.09 -18.45
C SER A 13 21.74 -47.64 -17.12
N LEU A 14 20.95 -47.58 -16.03
CA LEU A 14 20.90 -48.51 -14.87
C LEU A 14 21.85 -48.42 -13.64
N LEU A 15 21.18 -48.53 -12.47
CA LEU A 15 21.59 -49.09 -11.15
C LEU A 15 22.26 -48.22 -10.06
N SER A 16 22.02 -48.68 -8.81
CA SER A 16 22.26 -48.08 -7.48
C SER A 16 22.41 -49.22 -6.43
N PRO A 17 22.36 -49.00 -5.09
CA PRO A 17 23.26 -48.25 -4.20
C PRO A 17 23.88 -49.12 -3.07
N SER A 18 24.69 -48.53 -2.18
CA SER A 18 25.14 -49.08 -0.86
C SER A 18 25.41 -47.89 0.10
N HIS A 19 24.98 -47.84 1.37
CA HIS A 19 25.39 -48.60 2.57
C HIS A 19 26.89 -48.42 2.92
N TYR A 20 27.31 -48.12 4.16
CA TYR A 20 26.58 -47.95 5.45
C TYR A 20 27.48 -47.24 6.50
N ASP A 21 26.87 -46.62 7.53
CA ASP A 21 27.36 -46.43 8.92
C ASP A 21 28.74 -45.71 9.18
N ASP A 22 29.15 -45.28 10.40
CA ASP A 22 28.58 -45.45 11.75
C ASP A 22 28.94 -44.31 12.76
N ASP A 23 28.19 -44.27 13.88
CA ASP A 23 28.52 -43.80 15.24
C ASP A 23 28.93 -42.34 15.63
N ALA A 24 28.96 -42.06 16.96
CA ALA A 24 28.89 -40.73 17.59
C ALA A 24 29.55 -40.61 19.00
N SER A 25 29.26 -39.50 19.73
CA SER A 25 29.71 -39.10 21.10
C SER A 25 31.12 -38.45 21.19
N SER A 26 31.51 -37.66 22.21
CA SER A 26 30.95 -37.33 23.55
C SER A 26 31.40 -35.90 24.02
N LEU A 27 30.57 -35.07 24.68
CA LEU A 27 30.41 -34.79 26.15
C LEU A 27 31.48 -33.90 26.87
N HIS A 28 31.01 -32.76 27.43
CA HIS A 28 31.51 -32.00 28.63
C HIS A 28 32.99 -31.48 28.68
N SER A 29 33.41 -30.49 29.48
CA SER A 29 32.82 -29.38 30.30
C SER A 29 33.89 -28.26 30.41
N GLU A 30 33.65 -27.01 30.82
CA GLU A 30 33.43 -26.46 32.18
C GLU A 30 33.02 -24.96 32.05
N ARG A 31 32.12 -24.40 32.89
CA ARG A 31 32.40 -23.54 34.07
C ARG A 31 33.51 -22.48 33.86
N SER A 32 33.31 -21.21 34.22
CA SER A 32 32.22 -20.53 34.94
C SER A 32 32.15 -19.02 34.55
N ASP A 33 31.38 -18.09 35.13
CA ASP A 33 30.66 -18.07 36.42
C ASP A 33 29.40 -17.14 36.43
N GLN A 34 28.90 -16.82 37.63
CA GLN A 34 27.63 -16.15 37.97
C GLN A 34 27.56 -14.63 37.75
N GLU A 35 26.38 -14.13 37.37
CA GLU A 35 25.64 -13.11 38.15
C GLU A 35 24.12 -13.30 37.94
N THR A 36 23.28 -12.91 38.90
CA THR A 36 21.84 -13.26 38.96
C THR A 36 20.94 -12.04 39.10
N ASP A 37 19.85 -12.00 38.32
CA ASP A 37 18.72 -11.08 38.53
C ASP A 37 17.41 -11.90 38.60
N SER A 38 16.36 -11.37 39.26
CA SER A 38 15.35 -12.19 39.94
C SER A 38 13.90 -11.91 39.54
N GLU A 39 13.38 -12.69 38.57
CA GLU A 39 11.94 -12.69 38.21
C GLU A 39 11.26 -14.09 38.16
N ASP A 40 12.01 -15.21 38.25
CA ASP A 40 11.45 -16.57 38.05
C ASP A 40 10.72 -17.18 39.27
N ASP A 41 10.90 -16.65 40.48
CA ASP A 41 10.48 -17.33 41.73
C ASP A 41 8.96 -17.36 42.00
N GLU A 42 8.14 -16.51 41.36
CA GLU A 42 6.67 -16.52 41.56
C GLU A 42 5.89 -17.53 40.69
N VAL A 43 6.53 -18.20 39.73
CA VAL A 43 5.86 -19.19 38.86
C VAL A 43 5.72 -20.57 39.55
N LEU A 44 6.54 -20.87 40.57
CA LEU A 44 6.66 -22.20 41.18
C LEU A 44 5.61 -22.58 42.24
N LEU A 45 4.59 -21.74 42.48
CA LEU A 45 3.44 -22.08 43.34
C LEU A 45 2.18 -22.56 42.57
N GLY A 46 2.30 -22.77 41.25
CA GLY A 46 1.24 -23.33 40.39
C GLY A 46 1.28 -24.86 40.18
N ALA A 47 2.03 -25.61 40.99
CA ALA A 47 2.33 -27.02 40.78
C ALA A 47 1.08 -27.94 40.83
N ARG A 48 0.55 -28.26 39.64
CA ARG A 48 -0.57 -29.22 39.45
C ARG A 48 -0.19 -30.59 40.00
N THR A 49 -1.10 -31.26 40.71
CA THR A 49 -0.79 -32.59 41.25
C THR A 49 -0.65 -33.61 40.13
N SER A 50 0.06 -34.71 40.39
CA SER A 50 0.16 -35.82 39.43
C SER A 50 -1.19 -36.50 39.13
N ALA A 51 -2.25 -36.21 39.90
CA ALA A 51 -3.62 -36.61 39.58
C ALA A 51 -4.28 -35.66 38.58
N ASP A 52 -4.10 -34.33 38.74
CA ASP A 52 -4.67 -33.31 37.85
C ASP A 52 -4.11 -33.41 36.44
N ILE A 53 -2.82 -33.68 36.30
CA ILE A 53 -2.17 -33.88 34.99
C ILE A 53 -2.78 -35.10 34.27
N ARG A 54 -2.95 -36.24 34.98
CA ARG A 54 -3.61 -37.44 34.43
C ARG A 54 -5.09 -37.22 34.11
N ALA A 55 -5.79 -36.35 34.84
CA ALA A 55 -7.17 -35.97 34.55
C ALA A 55 -7.26 -35.10 33.28
N HIS A 56 -6.32 -34.18 33.08
CA HIS A 56 -6.23 -33.33 31.90
C HIS A 56 -5.92 -34.17 30.64
N ASP A 57 -4.87 -34.99 30.66
CA ASP A 57 -4.49 -35.88 29.55
C ASP A 57 -5.64 -36.82 29.15
N ARG A 58 -6.39 -37.33 30.12
CA ARG A 58 -7.58 -38.16 29.87
C ARG A 58 -8.68 -37.41 29.14
N ASN A 59 -8.93 -36.14 29.46
CA ASN A 59 -9.96 -35.35 28.80
C ASN A 59 -9.54 -34.98 27.36
N VAL A 60 -8.29 -34.55 27.16
CA VAL A 60 -7.75 -34.26 25.82
C VAL A 60 -7.86 -35.47 24.88
N LEU A 61 -7.55 -36.67 25.39
CA LEU A 61 -7.67 -37.91 24.61
C LEU A 61 -9.13 -38.30 24.30
N LEU A 62 -10.11 -37.90 25.11
CA LEU A 62 -11.53 -38.11 24.84
C LEU A 62 -12.06 -37.11 23.79
N GLU A 63 -11.63 -35.85 23.86
CA GLU A 63 -11.96 -34.82 22.87
C GLU A 63 -11.36 -35.13 21.49
N GLU A 64 -10.12 -35.64 21.42
CA GLU A 64 -9.55 -36.16 20.17
C GLU A 64 -10.36 -37.34 19.60
N GLU A 65 -10.77 -38.30 20.45
CA GLU A 65 -11.53 -39.49 20.03
C GLU A 65 -12.95 -39.13 19.56
N GLU A 66 -13.61 -38.16 20.19
CA GLU A 66 -14.92 -37.64 19.73
C GLU A 66 -14.80 -36.87 18.40
N ARG A 67 -13.74 -36.08 18.21
CA ARG A 67 -13.51 -35.33 16.97
C ARG A 67 -13.19 -36.25 15.78
N ASP A 68 -12.36 -37.29 15.98
CA ASP A 68 -12.09 -38.30 14.94
C ASP A 68 -13.36 -39.11 14.60
N LYS A 69 -14.20 -39.40 15.60
CA LYS A 69 -15.49 -40.10 15.41
C LYS A 69 -16.49 -39.28 14.59
N LEU A 70 -16.59 -37.96 14.85
CA LEU A 70 -17.39 -37.04 14.04
C LEU A 70 -16.89 -36.96 12.58
N LEU A 71 -15.57 -37.04 12.36
CA LEU A 71 -14.97 -37.09 11.03
C LEU A 71 -15.22 -38.42 10.30
N GLU A 72 -15.25 -39.56 11.00
CA GLU A 72 -15.64 -40.86 10.41
C GLU A 72 -17.14 -40.91 10.07
N ASP A 73 -18.04 -40.40 10.93
CA ASP A 73 -19.48 -40.40 10.66
C ASP A 73 -19.89 -39.37 9.59
N SER A 74 -19.21 -38.22 9.51
CA SER A 74 -19.31 -37.28 8.37
C SER A 74 -19.01 -37.99 7.04
N ARG A 75 -17.90 -38.72 6.98
CA ARG A 75 -17.49 -39.50 5.80
C ARG A 75 -18.42 -40.69 5.50
N ARG A 76 -19.09 -41.27 6.51
CA ARG A 76 -20.14 -42.28 6.31
C ARG A 76 -21.42 -41.68 5.71
N ARG A 77 -21.83 -40.48 6.14
CA ARG A 77 -23.00 -39.77 5.57
C ARG A 77 -22.76 -39.40 4.10
N GLY A 78 -21.57 -38.91 3.76
CA GLY A 78 -21.16 -38.63 2.38
C GLY A 78 -21.11 -39.85 1.44
N ARG A 79 -21.23 -41.09 1.95
CA ARG A 79 -21.18 -42.34 1.17
C ARG A 79 -22.52 -43.08 1.06
N ARG A 80 -23.64 -42.46 1.46
CA ARG A 80 -25.01 -43.05 1.37
C ARG A 80 -26.01 -42.23 0.55
N GLY A 81 -25.57 -41.19 -0.16
CA GLY A 81 -26.41 -40.29 -0.96
C GLY A 81 -26.74 -40.74 -2.38
N SER A 82 -27.02 -42.03 -2.63
CA SER A 82 -27.49 -42.48 -3.96
C SER A 82 -28.32 -43.78 -3.90
N ALA A 83 -29.53 -43.67 -3.34
CA ALA A 83 -30.67 -44.57 -3.55
C ALA A 83 -31.90 -44.05 -2.77
N LEU A 84 -32.87 -43.42 -3.46
CA LEU A 84 -34.32 -43.33 -3.17
C LEU A 84 -34.96 -42.07 -3.80
N ALA A 85 -35.05 -42.05 -5.13
CA ALA A 85 -35.91 -41.10 -5.85
C ALA A 85 -37.35 -41.64 -5.94
N ALA A 86 -38.07 -41.70 -4.81
CA ALA A 86 -39.50 -42.07 -4.80
C ALA A 86 -40.23 -41.69 -3.49
N MET A 87 -40.78 -40.47 -3.42
CA MET A 87 -42.20 -40.21 -3.10
C MET A 87 -42.52 -38.71 -3.11
N ARG A 88 -43.80 -38.38 -3.29
CA ARG A 88 -44.32 -37.04 -3.60
C ARG A 88 -45.17 -36.53 -2.43
N ASN A 89 -44.94 -35.30 -1.98
CA ASN A 89 -45.87 -34.58 -1.10
C ASN A 89 -46.11 -33.16 -1.67
N PRO A 90 -47.35 -32.61 -1.62
CA PRO A 90 -47.71 -31.42 -2.41
C PRO A 90 -47.64 -30.10 -1.63
N LEU A 91 -47.59 -28.99 -2.38
CA LEU A 91 -48.04 -27.63 -2.02
C LEU A 91 -47.52 -27.06 -0.69
N LYS A 92 -46.49 -26.20 -0.77
CA LYS A 92 -46.60 -24.71 -0.82
C LYS A 92 -46.90 -24.06 0.54
N GLY A 93 -46.27 -22.92 0.82
CA GLY A 93 -46.86 -21.96 1.76
C GLY A 93 -45.97 -21.17 2.71
N LEU A 94 -44.69 -20.90 2.39
CA LEU A 94 -43.92 -19.75 2.88
C LEU A 94 -42.54 -19.74 2.18
N GLY A 95 -42.33 -18.80 1.25
CA GLY A 95 -41.13 -18.76 0.41
C GLY A 95 -40.09 -17.78 0.93
N LEU A 96 -38.99 -18.30 1.47
CA LEU A 96 -37.72 -17.60 1.71
C LEU A 96 -36.56 -18.55 1.34
N PHE A 97 -35.42 -17.98 0.99
CA PHE A 97 -34.19 -18.68 0.54
C PHE A 97 -34.32 -19.41 -0.81
N SER A 98 -34.27 -18.64 -1.90
CA SER A 98 -33.72 -19.14 -3.17
C SER A 98 -32.22 -19.43 -3.00
N LYS A 99 -31.73 -20.48 -3.65
CA LYS A 99 -30.31 -20.82 -3.71
C LYS A 99 -29.65 -20.15 -4.92
N SER A 100 -28.39 -19.76 -4.80
CA SER A 100 -27.44 -19.89 -5.91
C SER A 100 -26.01 -20.07 -5.38
N TYR A 101 -25.39 -21.16 -5.78
CA TYR A 101 -23.94 -21.37 -5.85
C TYR A 101 -23.73 -22.55 -6.80
N ALA A 102 -23.25 -22.26 -8.01
CA ALA A 102 -22.75 -23.21 -9.00
C ALA A 102 -21.23 -22.96 -9.08
N GLU A 103 -20.37 -23.98 -8.98
CA GLU A 103 -20.07 -24.96 -10.03
C GLU A 103 -19.54 -24.30 -11.32
N LEU A 104 -18.20 -24.31 -11.46
CA LEU A 104 -17.49 -23.97 -12.68
C LEU A 104 -17.32 -25.21 -13.57
N PRO A 105 -17.42 -25.08 -14.92
CA PRO A 105 -17.27 -26.21 -15.83
C PRO A 105 -15.81 -26.61 -16.06
N MET A 106 -15.59 -27.89 -16.35
CA MET A 106 -14.33 -28.41 -16.90
C MET A 106 -14.50 -28.68 -18.40
N VAL A 107 -13.47 -28.35 -19.18
CA VAL A 107 -13.46 -28.44 -20.65
C VAL A 107 -13.33 -29.90 -21.13
N GLU A 108 -14.02 -30.24 -22.22
CA GLU A 108 -13.87 -31.52 -22.91
C GLU A 108 -12.52 -31.62 -23.64
N ALA A 109 -11.84 -32.77 -23.52
CA ALA A 109 -10.66 -33.10 -24.30
C ALA A 109 -10.77 -34.55 -24.80
N GLU A 110 -10.48 -34.77 -26.08
CA GLU A 110 -10.86 -35.99 -26.80
C GLU A 110 -10.00 -37.23 -26.47
N SER A 111 -10.53 -38.40 -26.81
CA SER A 111 -9.94 -39.70 -26.52
C SER A 111 -8.73 -40.05 -27.42
N GLY A 112 -7.52 -39.86 -26.92
CA GLY A 112 -6.28 -40.41 -27.49
C GLY A 112 -5.85 -41.73 -26.83
N SER A 113 -5.40 -42.71 -27.62
CA SER A 113 -5.00 -44.05 -27.12
C SER A 113 -3.48 -44.16 -26.90
N GLY A 114 -3.04 -44.65 -25.71
CA GLY A 114 -1.60 -44.76 -25.41
C GLY A 114 -1.23 -45.55 -24.13
N SER A 115 -0.60 -46.70 -24.31
CA SER A 115 0.33 -47.43 -23.41
C SER A 115 0.44 -47.06 -21.91
N GLY A 116 -0.41 -47.69 -21.09
CA GLY A 116 0.00 -48.81 -20.22
C GLY A 116 0.97 -48.61 -19.02
N ALA A 117 1.86 -47.63 -18.97
CA ALA A 117 2.98 -47.61 -18.01
C ALA A 117 2.74 -46.83 -16.70
N GLY A 118 1.73 -45.95 -16.65
CA GLY A 118 1.58 -44.97 -15.55
C GLY A 118 0.85 -45.46 -14.29
N LYS A 119 0.17 -46.61 -14.30
CA LYS A 119 -0.74 -47.01 -13.20
C LYS A 119 -0.05 -47.64 -11.99
N GLU A 120 0.85 -48.61 -12.21
CA GLU A 120 1.47 -49.38 -11.10
C GLU A 120 2.26 -48.47 -10.14
N MET A 121 2.99 -47.49 -10.67
CA MET A 121 3.77 -46.54 -9.85
C MET A 121 2.89 -45.65 -8.96
N LEU A 122 1.61 -45.43 -9.30
CA LEU A 122 0.67 -44.67 -8.47
C LEU A 122 0.06 -45.52 -7.35
N GLU A 123 -0.26 -46.79 -7.63
CA GLU A 123 -0.79 -47.73 -6.62
C GLU A 123 0.28 -48.08 -5.57
N VAL A 124 1.52 -48.37 -5.99
CA VAL A 124 2.63 -48.63 -5.06
C VAL A 124 2.84 -47.45 -4.10
N ARG A 125 2.88 -46.22 -4.63
CA ARG A 125 3.12 -44.98 -3.86
C ARG A 125 1.98 -44.63 -2.89
N ASN A 126 0.76 -45.10 -3.15
CA ASN A 126 -0.35 -45.00 -2.19
C ASN A 126 -0.31 -46.13 -1.14
N SER A 127 0.03 -47.37 -1.54
CA SER A 127 0.17 -48.49 -0.60
C SER A 127 1.21 -48.22 0.49
N GLU A 128 2.35 -47.61 0.13
CA GLU A 128 3.37 -47.16 1.08
C GLU A 128 2.82 -46.16 2.12
N LYS A 129 2.00 -45.20 1.70
CA LYS A 129 1.44 -44.18 2.59
C LYS A 129 0.50 -44.82 3.61
N ASP A 130 -0.33 -45.77 3.20
CA ASP A 130 -1.23 -46.49 4.12
C ASP A 130 -0.48 -47.49 5.03
N VAL A 131 0.62 -48.11 4.57
CA VAL A 131 1.51 -48.91 5.43
C VAL A 131 2.21 -48.02 6.48
N LYS A 132 2.76 -46.87 6.08
CA LYS A 132 3.35 -45.87 7.00
C LYS A 132 2.29 -45.34 7.99
N ARG A 133 1.03 -45.18 7.56
CA ARG A 133 -0.10 -44.78 8.41
C ARG A 133 -0.54 -45.88 9.39
N LYS A 134 -0.58 -47.16 8.98
CA LYS A 134 -0.79 -48.31 9.87
C LYS A 134 0.26 -48.37 10.97
N ARG A 135 1.55 -48.32 10.60
CA ARG A 135 2.67 -48.34 11.56
C ARG A 135 2.60 -47.19 12.58
N ARG A 136 2.15 -45.99 12.18
CA ARG A 136 1.88 -44.88 13.13
C ARG A 136 0.69 -45.19 14.08
N ARG A 137 -0.40 -45.80 13.59
CA ARG A 137 -1.56 -46.17 14.43
C ARG A 137 -1.24 -47.33 15.40
N GLU A 138 -0.37 -48.25 14.98
CA GLU A 138 0.17 -49.35 15.80
C GLU A 138 1.09 -48.83 16.90
N ARG A 139 2.11 -48.02 16.61
CA ARG A 139 2.98 -47.40 17.63
C ARG A 139 2.19 -46.59 18.67
N ARG A 140 1.11 -45.90 18.28
CA ARG A 140 0.21 -45.20 19.21
C ARG A 140 -0.56 -46.19 20.12
N ARG A 141 -1.07 -47.30 19.58
CA ARG A 141 -1.72 -48.36 20.38
C ARG A 141 -0.75 -49.07 21.32
N GLU A 142 0.49 -49.28 20.88
CA GLU A 142 1.57 -49.88 21.68
C GLU A 142 1.99 -48.97 22.83
N LYS A 143 2.22 -47.67 22.58
CA LYS A 143 2.45 -46.68 23.65
C LYS A 143 1.28 -46.63 24.64
N LYS A 144 0.02 -46.68 24.16
CA LYS A 144 -1.17 -46.76 25.04
C LYS A 144 -1.19 -48.06 25.87
N ARG A 145 -0.82 -49.21 25.29
CA ARG A 145 -0.68 -50.48 26.05
C ARG A 145 0.45 -50.45 27.06
N ARG A 146 1.57 -49.79 26.77
CA ARG A 146 2.69 -49.65 27.72
C ARG A 146 2.29 -48.77 28.89
N LEU A 147 1.76 -47.57 28.63
CA LEU A 147 1.29 -46.65 29.68
C LEU A 147 0.16 -47.24 30.54
N LEU A 148 -0.73 -48.05 29.97
CA LEU A 148 -1.73 -48.79 30.75
C LEU A 148 -1.08 -49.92 31.57
N GLY A 149 -0.15 -50.70 31.01
CA GLY A 149 0.58 -51.75 31.73
C GLY A 149 1.66 -51.28 32.73
N GLU A 150 1.98 -49.97 32.69
CA GLU A 150 2.75 -49.21 33.67
C GLU A 150 1.81 -48.67 34.79
N ALA A 151 0.56 -48.32 34.46
CA ALA A 151 -0.47 -47.94 35.44
C ALA A 151 -1.15 -49.14 36.14
N GLU A 152 -1.06 -50.35 35.56
CA GLU A 152 -1.67 -51.60 36.06
C GLU A 152 -0.67 -52.47 36.85
N ARG A 153 0.58 -52.01 37.01
CA ARG A 153 1.60 -52.62 37.88
C ARG A 153 2.28 -51.52 38.71
N GLY A 154 1.58 -51.08 39.75
CA GLY A 154 1.96 -49.99 40.64
C GLY A 154 1.73 -50.30 42.12
N GLU A 155 1.75 -51.57 42.52
CA GLU A 155 1.82 -52.01 43.91
C GLU A 155 3.15 -52.75 44.14
N ASP A 156 4.19 -51.99 44.51
CA ASP A 156 5.24 -52.35 45.47
C ASP A 156 6.25 -51.19 45.58
N GLY A 157 6.77 -50.93 46.78
CA GLY A 157 7.48 -49.69 47.14
C GLY A 157 6.57 -48.75 47.97
N GLN A 158 6.56 -48.77 49.30
CA GLN A 158 7.66 -49.02 50.25
C GLN A 158 8.80 -48.00 50.00
N LEU A 159 8.82 -46.87 50.71
CA LEU A 159 9.59 -46.75 51.97
C LEU A 159 11.00 -47.36 51.86
N MET A 160 11.93 -46.63 51.22
CA MET A 160 13.38 -46.72 51.41
C MET A 160 14.05 -45.45 50.83
N TYR A 161 13.85 -44.30 51.50
CA TYR A 161 14.72 -43.14 51.32
C TYR A 161 14.77 -42.26 52.57
N GLU A 162 15.10 -42.89 53.70
CA GLU A 162 15.71 -42.19 54.83
C GLU A 162 16.73 -43.15 55.48
N MET A 163 17.88 -42.61 55.90
CA MET A 163 18.99 -43.31 56.56
C MET A 163 19.74 -44.42 55.78
N GLU A 164 20.71 -44.02 54.95
CA GLU A 164 22.05 -44.65 55.04
C GLU A 164 23.20 -43.66 54.71
N GLU A 165 23.43 -42.70 55.61
CA GLU A 165 24.80 -42.28 55.94
C GLU A 165 25.04 -42.62 57.43
N GLY A 166 25.90 -43.62 57.68
CA GLY A 166 26.07 -44.22 59.00
C GLY A 166 27.10 -43.52 59.87
N GLY A 167 26.67 -42.97 61.02
CA GLY A 167 27.55 -42.45 62.07
C GLY A 167 27.40 -43.24 63.39
N LEU A 168 28.37 -44.10 63.70
CA LEU A 168 28.37 -44.95 64.89
C LEU A 168 28.64 -44.19 66.20
N LYS A 169 27.80 -44.38 67.23
CA LYS A 169 28.25 -44.40 68.63
C LYS A 169 27.31 -45.16 69.59
N GLU A 170 27.80 -45.43 70.79
CA GLU A 170 27.48 -46.62 71.60
C GLU A 170 26.29 -46.49 72.58
N GLY A 171 25.57 -47.60 72.76
CA GLY A 171 24.80 -47.92 73.98
C GLY A 171 23.36 -47.38 74.10
N SER A 172 22.52 -47.85 75.03
CA SER A 172 22.55 -49.05 75.89
C SER A 172 21.24 -49.15 76.71
N ILE A 173 20.70 -50.36 76.94
CA ILE A 173 19.76 -50.75 78.03
C ILE A 173 18.27 -50.29 77.97
N THR A 174 17.39 -51.30 78.15
CA THR A 174 15.97 -51.41 78.63
C THR A 174 15.12 -50.15 78.96
N GLY A 175 13.78 -50.16 78.90
CA GLY A 175 12.77 -51.25 78.79
C GLY A 175 11.63 -51.09 79.82
N ALA A 176 10.57 -51.92 79.76
CA ALA A 176 9.37 -51.93 80.66
C ALA A 176 8.45 -50.66 80.60
N SER A 177 7.16 -50.68 81.02
CA SER A 177 6.13 -51.74 81.07
C SER A 177 4.72 -51.10 81.20
N SER A 178 3.67 -51.87 80.83
CA SER A 178 2.29 -51.91 81.36
C SER A 178 1.59 -50.69 82.04
N GLU A 179 0.36 -50.45 81.57
CA GLU A 179 -0.89 -50.24 82.35
C GLU A 179 -1.43 -48.84 82.80
N THR A 180 -2.77 -48.81 82.79
CA THR A 180 -3.74 -47.95 83.54
C THR A 180 -3.91 -46.45 83.27
N GLU A 181 -5.12 -46.15 82.77
CA GLU A 181 -6.10 -45.11 83.21
C GLU A 181 -5.68 -43.64 83.49
N GLY A 182 -6.48 -42.71 82.91
CA GLY A 182 -6.83 -41.46 83.59
C GLY A 182 -6.51 -40.13 82.88
N SER A 183 -7.43 -39.65 82.02
CA SER A 183 -8.11 -38.35 82.22
C SER A 183 -9.06 -38.03 81.04
N ASP A 184 -10.31 -37.70 81.36
CA ASP A 184 -11.25 -37.03 80.46
C ASP A 184 -11.02 -35.50 80.46
N GLU A 185 -11.93 -34.76 79.81
CA GLU A 185 -12.29 -33.35 80.09
C GLU A 185 -11.46 -32.18 79.48
N ILE A 186 -10.88 -32.33 78.28
CA ILE A 186 -10.44 -31.16 77.47
C ILE A 186 -11.23 -30.99 76.15
N ASP A 187 -11.54 -32.06 75.40
CA ASP A 187 -11.96 -31.94 73.99
C ASP A 187 -13.48 -31.72 73.73
N ARG A 188 -14.24 -31.22 74.71
CA ARG A 188 -15.70 -30.96 74.56
C ARG A 188 -16.08 -29.52 74.19
N ARG A 189 -15.12 -28.60 74.01
CA ARG A 189 -15.38 -27.21 73.58
C ARG A 189 -14.98 -26.87 72.13
N GLY A 190 -14.06 -27.60 71.50
CA GLY A 190 -13.64 -27.29 70.12
C GLY A 190 -14.69 -27.61 69.05
N LEU A 191 -15.46 -28.68 69.22
CA LEU A 191 -16.26 -29.30 68.16
C LEU A 191 -17.54 -28.56 67.71
N ARG A 192 -17.90 -27.42 68.32
CA ARG A 192 -19.03 -26.58 67.85
C ARG A 192 -18.64 -25.43 66.91
N GLY A 193 -17.39 -24.96 66.91
CA GLY A 193 -16.98 -23.87 66.00
C GLY A 193 -16.86 -24.30 64.53
N LEU A 194 -16.29 -25.49 64.29
CA LEU A 194 -15.88 -25.94 62.95
C LEU A 194 -17.02 -26.35 62.00
N HIS A 195 -18.28 -26.32 62.46
CA HIS A 195 -19.44 -26.65 61.61
C HIS A 195 -20.01 -25.42 60.89
N ASP A 196 -20.11 -24.28 61.58
CA ASP A 196 -20.69 -23.03 61.02
C ASP A 196 -19.81 -22.43 59.91
N ASP A 197 -18.49 -22.42 60.08
CA ASP A 197 -17.58 -21.82 59.09
C ASP A 197 -17.57 -22.58 57.76
N LYS A 198 -17.75 -23.92 57.80
CA LYS A 198 -17.91 -24.73 56.58
C LYS A 198 -19.20 -24.39 55.83
N VAL A 199 -20.29 -24.06 56.53
CA VAL A 199 -21.55 -23.62 55.90
C VAL A 199 -21.41 -22.20 55.34
N LYS A 200 -20.80 -21.27 56.08
CA LYS A 200 -20.55 -19.89 55.63
C LYS A 200 -19.65 -19.84 54.39
N ARG A 201 -18.51 -20.54 54.37
CA ARG A 201 -17.63 -20.62 53.18
C ARG A 201 -18.37 -21.16 51.95
N ARG A 202 -19.22 -22.19 52.10
CA ARG A 202 -19.95 -22.80 50.98
C ARG A 202 -21.06 -21.90 50.41
N ARG A 203 -21.68 -21.05 51.23
CA ARG A 203 -22.58 -19.95 50.77
C ARG A 203 -21.81 -18.84 50.06
N SER A 204 -20.66 -18.42 50.60
CA SER A 204 -19.82 -17.37 50.00
C SER A 204 -19.29 -17.75 48.61
N TRP A 205 -18.73 -18.97 48.46
CA TRP A 205 -18.22 -19.45 47.17
C TRP A 205 -19.33 -19.50 46.10
N ARG A 206 -20.55 -19.96 46.46
CA ARG A 206 -21.69 -19.93 45.53
C ARG A 206 -22.12 -18.51 45.14
N ARG A 207 -22.06 -17.52 46.05
CA ARG A 207 -22.30 -16.11 45.73
C ARG A 207 -21.23 -15.59 44.75
N TRP A 208 -19.95 -15.89 44.97
CA TRP A 208 -18.86 -15.52 44.05
C TRP A 208 -18.97 -16.17 42.67
N CYS A 209 -19.26 -17.48 42.58
CA CYS A 209 -19.49 -18.14 41.29
C CYS A 209 -20.69 -17.53 40.54
N PHE A 210 -21.76 -17.14 41.25
CA PHE A 210 -22.92 -16.48 40.65
C PHE A 210 -22.59 -15.06 40.17
N ILE A 211 -21.78 -14.31 40.91
CA ILE A 211 -21.28 -12.99 40.50
C ILE A 211 -20.40 -13.11 39.24
N HIS A 212 -19.45 -14.04 39.20
CA HIS A 212 -18.64 -14.27 37.99
C HIS A 212 -19.47 -14.77 36.80
N LEU A 213 -20.51 -15.57 37.03
CA LEU A 213 -21.44 -15.98 35.98
C LEU A 213 -22.21 -14.77 35.42
N LEU A 214 -22.69 -13.87 36.27
CA LEU A 214 -23.37 -12.63 35.85
C LEU A 214 -22.42 -11.68 35.11
N ILE A 215 -21.15 -11.57 35.54
CA ILE A 215 -20.12 -10.80 34.84
C ILE A 215 -19.84 -11.41 33.46
N ALA A 216 -19.68 -12.73 33.37
CA ALA A 216 -19.46 -13.43 32.10
C ALA A 216 -20.65 -13.28 31.13
N VAL A 217 -21.89 -13.42 31.63
CA VAL A 217 -23.11 -13.19 30.84
C VAL A 217 -23.23 -11.72 30.40
N GLY A 218 -22.94 -10.76 31.30
CA GLY A 218 -22.92 -9.33 30.97
C GLY A 218 -21.87 -9.00 29.90
N PHE A 219 -20.67 -9.57 30.01
CA PHE A 219 -19.61 -9.43 29.01
C PHE A 219 -19.99 -10.09 27.68
N SER A 220 -20.60 -11.28 27.69
CA SER A 220 -21.15 -11.89 26.46
C SER A 220 -22.24 -11.03 25.81
N ILE A 221 -23.12 -10.40 26.59
CA ILE A 221 -24.14 -9.48 26.07
C ILE A 221 -23.49 -8.22 25.47
N LEU A 222 -22.45 -7.67 26.12
CA LEU A 222 -21.68 -6.54 25.59
C LEU A 222 -20.94 -6.90 24.30
N VAL A 223 -20.29 -8.07 24.22
CA VAL A 223 -19.61 -8.57 23.02
C VAL A 223 -20.62 -8.84 21.88
N LEU A 224 -21.76 -9.47 22.16
CA LEU A 224 -22.82 -9.67 21.17
C LEU A 224 -23.45 -8.34 20.73
N GLY A 225 -23.58 -7.37 21.62
CA GLY A 225 -24.03 -6.01 21.32
C GLY A 225 -23.06 -5.27 20.40
N ALA A 226 -21.77 -5.26 20.76
CA ALA A 226 -20.71 -4.67 19.96
C ALA A 226 -20.57 -5.36 18.59
N TRP A 227 -20.68 -6.69 18.53
CA TRP A 227 -20.68 -7.46 17.29
C TRP A 227 -21.91 -7.13 16.43
N LYS A 228 -23.11 -7.05 17.00
CA LYS A 228 -24.31 -6.64 16.24
C LYS A 228 -24.18 -5.20 15.73
N LEU A 229 -23.68 -4.27 16.54
CA LEU A 229 -23.40 -2.88 16.15
C LEU A 229 -22.35 -2.81 15.03
N SER A 230 -21.28 -3.61 15.12
CA SER A 230 -20.27 -3.75 14.06
C SER A 230 -20.88 -4.28 12.76
N LEU A 231 -21.76 -5.28 12.83
CA LEU A 231 -22.49 -5.82 11.67
C LEU A 231 -23.49 -4.83 11.07
N HIS A 232 -23.92 -3.81 11.83
CA HIS A 232 -24.78 -2.72 11.34
C HIS A 232 -23.99 -1.47 10.93
N ARG A 233 -22.66 -1.44 11.15
CA ARG A 233 -21.73 -0.56 10.39
C ARG A 233 -21.46 -1.15 8.99
N LYS A 234 -22.52 -1.39 8.22
CA LYS A 234 -22.45 -0.97 6.83
C LYS A 234 -22.50 0.55 6.89
N SER A 235 -21.43 1.24 6.51
CA SER A 235 -21.52 2.67 6.25
C SER A 235 -22.72 2.89 5.34
N ALA A 236 -23.64 3.78 5.73
CA ALA A 236 -24.69 4.19 4.83
C ALA A 236 -23.98 4.82 3.63
N ILE A 237 -23.96 4.11 2.50
CA ILE A 237 -23.36 4.62 1.26
C ILE A 237 -24.10 5.95 1.02
N PRO A 238 -23.40 7.10 1.04
CA PRO A 238 -24.06 8.38 0.84
C PRO A 238 -24.80 8.28 -0.49
N VAL A 239 -26.05 8.75 -0.55
CA VAL A 239 -26.84 8.68 -1.78
C VAL A 239 -26.20 9.62 -2.79
N GLN A 240 -25.25 9.07 -3.56
CA GLN A 240 -24.46 9.81 -4.53
C GLN A 240 -25.41 10.40 -5.57
N ALA A 241 -25.27 11.70 -5.83
CA ALA A 241 -26.11 12.40 -6.80
C ALA A 241 -25.80 11.85 -8.20
N MET A 242 -26.69 11.01 -8.72
CA MET A 242 -26.55 10.45 -10.06
C MET A 242 -26.82 11.55 -11.09
N LEU A 243 -25.82 11.84 -11.93
CA LEU A 243 -25.95 12.71 -13.09
C LEU A 243 -26.44 11.90 -14.30
N SER A 244 -26.95 12.56 -15.33
CA SER A 244 -27.48 11.92 -16.53
C SER A 244 -26.96 12.62 -17.79
N ASN A 245 -26.36 11.85 -18.69
CA ASN A 245 -25.90 12.33 -20.00
C ASN A 245 -27.01 12.29 -21.07
N GLY A 246 -28.23 11.89 -20.67
CA GLY A 246 -29.39 11.69 -21.54
C GLY A 246 -29.62 10.24 -21.99
N SER A 247 -28.63 9.35 -21.87
CA SER A 247 -28.75 7.92 -22.23
C SER A 247 -28.48 6.95 -21.09
N ALA A 248 -27.66 7.33 -20.10
CA ALA A 248 -27.30 6.54 -18.93
C ALA A 248 -27.15 7.42 -17.68
N LEU A 249 -27.18 6.78 -16.50
CA LEU A 249 -26.92 7.45 -15.22
C LEU A 249 -25.47 7.24 -14.80
N PHE A 250 -24.85 8.30 -14.29
CA PHE A 250 -23.46 8.30 -13.82
C PHE A 250 -23.44 8.67 -12.34
N ALA A 251 -22.85 7.80 -11.52
CA ALA A 251 -22.38 8.17 -10.19
C ALA A 251 -21.12 9.07 -10.34
N PRO A 252 -20.66 9.76 -9.27
CA PRO A 252 -19.37 10.44 -9.24
C PRO A 252 -18.28 9.56 -9.85
N THR A 253 -17.77 9.98 -11.00
CA THR A 253 -16.82 9.24 -11.83
C THR A 253 -15.62 10.15 -12.07
N THR A 254 -14.42 9.62 -11.86
CA THR A 254 -13.16 10.35 -12.01
C THR A 254 -12.20 9.57 -12.92
N VAL A 255 -11.72 10.25 -13.97
CA VAL A 255 -10.67 9.79 -14.87
C VAL A 255 -9.37 10.50 -14.47
N LEU A 256 -8.42 9.74 -13.91
CA LEU A 256 -7.07 10.19 -13.55
C LEU A 256 -6.09 9.76 -14.65
N ILE A 257 -5.37 10.70 -15.24
CA ILE A 257 -4.42 10.45 -16.33
C ILE A 257 -3.05 10.94 -15.90
N SER A 258 -2.05 10.06 -15.88
CA SER A 258 -0.66 10.43 -15.64
C SER A 258 0.14 10.47 -16.95
N LEU A 259 0.79 11.60 -17.20
CA LEU A 259 1.71 11.83 -18.31
C LEU A 259 3.14 11.78 -17.77
N ASP A 260 3.83 10.66 -17.95
CA ASP A 260 5.15 10.42 -17.34
C ASP A 260 6.19 11.45 -17.83
N GLY A 261 6.99 11.98 -16.90
CA GLY A 261 8.05 12.96 -17.20
C GLY A 261 7.59 14.31 -17.75
N PHE A 262 6.28 14.59 -17.77
CA PHE A 262 5.73 15.83 -18.33
C PHE A 262 6.06 17.02 -17.43
N ARG A 263 7.11 17.76 -17.81
CA ARG A 263 7.63 18.94 -17.11
C ARG A 263 6.68 20.14 -17.24
N ALA A 264 6.47 20.86 -16.14
CA ALA A 264 5.42 21.88 -16.06
C ALA A 264 5.59 23.08 -17.02
N ASP A 265 6.82 23.41 -17.45
CA ASP A 265 7.10 24.46 -18.43
C ASP A 265 6.75 24.08 -19.88
N PHE A 266 6.60 22.80 -20.22
CA PHE A 266 6.21 22.36 -21.57
C PHE A 266 4.85 22.93 -22.02
N LEU A 267 4.00 23.35 -21.06
CA LEU A 267 2.75 24.09 -21.32
C LEU A 267 2.97 25.40 -22.10
N LYS A 268 4.13 26.06 -21.94
CA LYS A 268 4.47 27.35 -22.57
C LYS A 268 4.80 27.24 -24.06
N TRP A 269 5.18 26.06 -24.54
CA TRP A 269 5.87 25.87 -25.83
C TRP A 269 4.98 26.00 -27.08
N GLY A 270 3.69 26.33 -26.91
CA GLY A 270 2.73 26.52 -28.00
C GLY A 270 2.35 25.24 -28.76
N ILE A 271 2.65 24.07 -28.17
CA ILE A 271 2.43 22.72 -28.76
C ILE A 271 1.45 21.87 -27.92
N THR A 272 0.77 22.50 -26.95
CA THR A 272 -0.15 21.87 -26.00
C THR A 272 -1.51 22.60 -25.96
N PRO A 273 -2.16 22.85 -27.11
CA PRO A 273 -3.38 23.64 -27.18
C PRO A 273 -4.53 23.05 -26.35
N ARG A 274 -4.70 21.72 -26.30
CA ARG A 274 -5.79 21.09 -25.55
C ARG A 274 -5.53 21.13 -24.05
N LEU A 275 -4.31 20.88 -23.59
CA LEU A 275 -3.98 20.92 -22.17
C LEU A 275 -4.01 22.37 -21.62
N ASN A 276 -3.61 23.36 -22.41
CA ASN A 276 -3.79 24.77 -22.05
C ASN A 276 -5.27 25.17 -22.02
N ALA A 277 -6.09 24.79 -23.02
CA ALA A 277 -7.53 25.02 -22.96
C ALA A 277 -8.19 24.29 -21.77
N PHE A 278 -7.66 23.14 -21.33
CA PHE A 278 -8.15 22.42 -20.15
C PHE A 278 -7.82 23.15 -18.83
N ILE A 279 -6.73 23.91 -18.78
CA ILE A 279 -6.42 24.86 -17.69
C ILE A 279 -7.43 26.03 -17.73
N GLU A 280 -7.65 26.64 -18.90
CA GLU A 280 -8.60 27.74 -19.08
C GLU A 280 -10.05 27.36 -18.74
N GLU A 281 -10.43 26.09 -18.91
CA GLU A 281 -11.75 25.54 -18.55
C GLU A 281 -11.86 25.04 -17.10
N GLY A 282 -10.76 24.94 -16.36
CA GLY A 282 -10.66 24.13 -15.14
C GLY A 282 -10.04 24.83 -13.92
N VAL A 283 -9.40 24.02 -13.07
CA VAL A 283 -8.64 24.45 -11.88
C VAL A 283 -7.27 23.78 -11.82
N SER A 284 -6.23 24.56 -11.53
CA SER A 284 -4.83 24.08 -11.47
C SER A 284 -3.93 24.94 -10.60
N PRO A 285 -2.86 24.39 -9.99
CA PRO A 285 -1.71 25.19 -9.58
C PRO A 285 -0.89 25.61 -10.80
N ILE A 286 0.07 26.51 -10.62
CA ILE A 286 1.09 26.79 -11.66
C ILE A 286 2.08 25.62 -11.85
N TYR A 287 2.20 24.73 -10.87
CA TYR A 287 2.91 23.44 -10.93
C TYR A 287 2.56 22.59 -9.70
N MET A 288 2.81 21.29 -9.79
CA MET A 288 2.81 20.36 -8.67
C MET A 288 4.27 19.94 -8.37
N ASN A 289 4.64 19.85 -7.10
CA ASN A 289 5.93 19.28 -6.70
C ASN A 289 5.82 17.75 -6.60
N PRO A 290 6.78 16.98 -7.14
CA PRO A 290 6.87 15.55 -6.84
C PRO A 290 7.29 15.30 -5.38
N SER A 291 7.38 14.04 -5.01
CA SER A 291 8.08 13.57 -3.81
C SER A 291 9.52 13.19 -4.14
N PHE A 292 10.40 13.20 -3.15
CA PHE A 292 11.80 12.84 -3.32
C PHE A 292 12.03 11.32 -3.05
N PRO A 293 12.82 10.61 -3.87
CA PRO A 293 13.40 11.04 -5.15
C PRO A 293 12.33 11.18 -6.25
N SER A 294 12.54 12.12 -7.17
CA SER A 294 11.58 12.44 -8.25
C SER A 294 11.62 11.43 -9.41
N VAL A 295 11.50 10.13 -9.10
CA VAL A 295 11.49 9.00 -10.04
C VAL A 295 10.15 8.26 -10.07
N THR A 296 9.92 7.55 -11.16
CA THR A 296 8.62 7.06 -11.63
C THR A 296 7.83 6.26 -10.61
N PHE A 297 8.37 5.13 -10.14
CA PHE A 297 7.61 4.18 -9.31
C PHE A 297 7.22 4.76 -7.94
N PRO A 298 8.14 5.43 -7.20
CA PRO A 298 7.79 6.17 -6.00
C PRO A 298 6.69 7.21 -6.22
N ASN A 299 6.78 8.03 -7.27
CA ASN A 299 5.84 9.14 -7.47
C ASN A 299 4.47 8.70 -7.98
N HIS A 300 4.42 7.76 -8.93
CA HIS A 300 3.16 7.13 -9.34
C HIS A 300 2.46 6.40 -8.20
N TYR A 301 3.20 5.82 -7.25
CA TYR A 301 2.60 5.16 -6.09
C TYR A 301 2.24 6.14 -4.96
N THR A 302 3.00 7.23 -4.78
CA THR A 302 2.63 8.39 -3.96
C THR A 302 1.29 8.98 -4.41
N LEU A 303 1.12 9.26 -5.72
CA LEU A 303 -0.10 9.82 -6.30
C LEU A 303 -1.39 9.04 -5.95
N VAL A 304 -1.27 7.72 -5.75
CA VAL A 304 -2.40 6.83 -5.44
C VAL A 304 -2.44 6.34 -3.99
N THR A 305 -1.53 6.75 -3.11
CA THR A 305 -1.56 6.40 -1.67
C THR A 305 -1.60 7.63 -0.76
N GLY A 306 -1.17 8.79 -1.26
CA GLY A 306 -0.94 10.01 -0.50
C GLY A 306 0.18 9.90 0.53
N LEU A 307 0.99 8.84 0.45
CA LEU A 307 2.09 8.57 1.36
C LEU A 307 3.42 9.00 0.75
N TYR A 308 4.38 9.39 1.59
CA TYR A 308 5.77 9.56 1.15
C TYR A 308 6.44 8.22 0.81
N PRO A 309 7.48 8.20 -0.03
CA PRO A 309 8.27 7.01 -0.34
C PRO A 309 8.82 6.27 0.90
N GLU A 310 9.22 6.99 1.97
CA GLU A 310 9.62 6.35 3.23
C GLU A 310 8.49 5.57 3.92
N SER A 311 7.22 5.97 3.68
CA SER A 311 6.03 5.39 4.33
C SER A 311 5.37 4.27 3.50
N HIS A 312 5.29 4.41 2.17
CA HIS A 312 4.77 3.33 1.30
C HIS A 312 5.84 2.31 0.88
N GLY A 313 7.12 2.56 1.19
CA GLY A 313 8.21 1.57 1.08
C GLY A 313 8.72 1.29 -0.33
N VAL A 314 8.29 2.06 -1.34
CA VAL A 314 8.84 2.01 -2.70
C VAL A 314 9.70 3.23 -2.86
N VAL A 315 10.98 3.08 -2.53
CA VAL A 315 11.91 4.22 -2.27
C VAL A 315 12.76 4.61 -3.49
N GLY A 316 12.66 3.85 -4.58
CA GLY A 316 13.33 4.10 -5.85
C GLY A 316 12.91 3.07 -6.90
N ASN A 317 13.38 3.25 -8.14
CA ASN A 317 13.20 2.25 -9.20
C ASN A 317 14.12 1.01 -9.00
N THR A 318 15.17 1.14 -8.16
CA THR A 318 16.09 0.08 -7.72
C THR A 318 16.42 0.27 -6.24
N PHE A 319 16.36 -0.77 -5.40
CA PHE A 319 16.84 -0.74 -4.00
C PHE A 319 16.99 -2.13 -3.37
N TRP A 320 17.89 -2.27 -2.40
CA TRP A 320 18.03 -3.47 -1.58
C TRP A 320 17.16 -3.43 -0.30
N ASP A 321 16.42 -4.51 -0.03
CA ASP A 321 15.70 -4.72 1.23
C ASP A 321 16.48 -5.69 2.12
N ALA A 322 16.94 -5.19 3.28
CA ALA A 322 17.82 -5.93 4.19
C ALA A 322 17.12 -7.04 4.99
N ASP A 323 15.79 -6.95 5.17
CA ASP A 323 15.00 -7.95 5.89
C ASP A 323 14.59 -9.10 4.94
N LEU A 324 14.16 -8.77 3.73
CA LEU A 324 13.86 -9.74 2.67
C LEU A 324 15.12 -10.39 2.10
N LYS A 325 16.24 -9.66 2.09
CA LYS A 325 17.51 -10.00 1.42
C LYS A 325 17.30 -10.23 -0.08
N GLU A 326 16.52 -9.33 -0.67
CA GLU A 326 16.20 -9.28 -2.08
C GLU A 326 16.36 -7.85 -2.61
N GLU A 327 16.69 -7.75 -3.89
CA GLU A 327 16.76 -6.49 -4.62
C GLU A 327 15.44 -6.24 -5.35
N PHE A 328 14.85 -5.06 -5.12
CA PHE A 328 13.81 -4.53 -5.97
C PHE A 328 14.45 -3.90 -7.21
N PHE A 329 13.98 -4.30 -8.40
CA PHE A 329 14.31 -3.63 -9.65
C PHE A 329 13.06 -3.58 -10.52
N TYR A 330 12.63 -2.37 -10.90
CA TYR A 330 11.28 -2.12 -11.44
C TYR A 330 10.89 -2.93 -12.70
N THR A 331 11.85 -3.34 -13.53
CA THR A 331 11.61 -4.17 -14.72
C THR A 331 11.55 -5.68 -14.46
N ASN A 332 11.96 -6.12 -13.26
CA ASN A 332 11.92 -7.53 -12.86
C ASN A 332 10.46 -7.92 -12.59
N PRO A 333 9.91 -9.02 -13.14
CA PRO A 333 8.56 -9.50 -12.81
C PRO A 333 8.30 -9.69 -11.31
N ASN A 334 9.35 -9.94 -10.51
CA ASN A 334 9.25 -10.03 -9.05
C ASN A 334 9.03 -8.69 -8.34
N ALA A 335 9.12 -7.54 -9.03
CA ALA A 335 8.74 -6.24 -8.51
C ALA A 335 7.22 -6.16 -8.22
N MET A 336 6.39 -6.91 -8.94
CA MET A 336 4.93 -6.97 -8.73
C MET A 336 4.52 -8.02 -7.67
N GLN A 337 5.38 -8.26 -6.68
CA GLN A 337 5.03 -9.04 -5.49
C GLN A 337 4.55 -8.10 -4.37
N PRO A 338 3.43 -8.39 -3.65
CA PRO A 338 2.85 -7.51 -2.64
C PRO A 338 3.83 -7.02 -1.56
N LYS A 339 4.86 -7.82 -1.23
CA LYS A 339 5.89 -7.52 -0.21
C LYS A 339 6.63 -6.18 -0.40
N TRP A 340 6.63 -5.65 -1.62
CA TRP A 340 7.29 -4.37 -1.94
C TRP A 340 6.38 -3.15 -1.69
N TRP A 341 5.06 -3.33 -1.72
CA TRP A 341 4.09 -2.23 -1.84
C TRP A 341 3.30 -2.04 -0.54
N GLY A 342 3.70 -1.05 0.26
CA GLY A 342 3.04 -0.70 1.52
C GLY A 342 1.93 0.35 1.38
N GLY A 343 1.10 0.50 2.41
CA GLY A 343 -0.05 1.39 2.38
C GLY A 343 -1.27 0.78 1.67
N GLU A 344 -2.31 1.60 1.44
CA GLU A 344 -3.53 1.18 0.76
C GLU A 344 -3.79 2.09 -0.45
N PRO A 345 -3.58 1.62 -1.69
CA PRO A 345 -3.71 2.46 -2.86
C PRO A 345 -5.18 2.80 -3.17
N LEU A 346 -5.38 3.81 -4.02
CA LEU A 346 -6.66 4.41 -4.36
C LEU A 346 -7.68 3.38 -4.88
N TRP A 347 -7.25 2.41 -5.68
CA TRP A 347 -8.14 1.35 -6.17
C TRP A 347 -8.63 0.43 -5.05
N VAL A 348 -7.75 0.00 -4.15
CA VAL A 348 -8.13 -0.78 -2.96
C VAL A 348 -9.05 0.04 -2.04
N THR A 349 -8.74 1.33 -1.86
CA THR A 349 -9.53 2.28 -1.06
C THR A 349 -10.96 2.41 -1.61
N ALA A 350 -11.12 2.44 -2.94
CA ALA A 350 -12.40 2.57 -3.64
C ALA A 350 -13.20 1.26 -3.66
N GLU A 351 -12.61 0.13 -4.07
CA GLU A 351 -13.29 -1.18 -4.11
C GLU A 351 -13.76 -1.60 -2.70
N ASN A 352 -12.95 -1.34 -1.66
CA ASN A 352 -13.34 -1.55 -0.24
C ASN A 352 -14.56 -0.73 0.20
N GLN A 353 -14.89 0.34 -0.52
CA GLN A 353 -16.05 1.21 -0.28
C GLN A 353 -17.18 1.00 -1.30
N GLY A 354 -17.06 -0.04 -2.16
CA GLY A 354 -18.05 -0.41 -3.17
C GLY A 354 -17.95 0.39 -4.47
N ILE A 355 -16.92 1.22 -4.63
CA ILE A 355 -16.69 2.06 -5.80
C ILE A 355 -15.79 1.31 -6.78
N ARG A 356 -16.33 1.01 -7.96
CA ARG A 356 -15.68 0.15 -8.96
C ARG A 356 -14.56 0.86 -9.71
N THR A 357 -13.49 0.15 -10.02
CA THR A 357 -12.23 0.73 -10.49
C THR A 357 -11.70 0.08 -11.77
N ALA A 358 -11.05 0.87 -12.61
CA ALA A 358 -10.36 0.42 -13.80
C ALA A 358 -8.97 1.04 -13.86
N ILE A 359 -7.93 0.21 -13.85
CA ILE A 359 -6.54 0.66 -13.78
C ILE A 359 -5.81 0.18 -15.03
N HIS A 360 -5.39 1.13 -15.86
CA HIS A 360 -4.76 0.92 -17.14
C HIS A 360 -3.27 1.27 -17.05
N MET A 361 -2.44 0.24 -16.90
CA MET A 361 -0.96 0.28 -16.86
C MET A 361 -0.31 1.03 -15.68
N TRP A 362 -1.04 1.43 -14.63
CA TRP A 362 -0.48 2.23 -13.53
C TRP A 362 0.56 1.46 -12.69
N PRO A 363 1.73 2.04 -12.32
CA PRO A 363 2.72 1.37 -11.47
C PRO A 363 2.16 0.83 -10.15
N GLY A 364 2.47 -0.44 -9.84
CA GLY A 364 1.97 -1.14 -8.66
C GLY A 364 0.56 -1.72 -8.76
N SER A 365 -0.19 -1.44 -9.83
CA SER A 365 -1.55 -2.00 -10.03
C SER A 365 -1.57 -3.52 -10.21
N GLU A 366 -0.50 -4.09 -10.78
CA GLU A 366 -0.32 -5.54 -10.94
C GLU A 366 0.18 -6.25 -9.68
N ALA A 367 0.38 -5.55 -8.56
CA ALA A 367 1.04 -6.09 -7.37
C ALA A 367 0.10 -6.79 -6.37
N HIS A 368 -1.17 -7.03 -6.72
CA HIS A 368 -2.13 -7.83 -5.94
C HIS A 368 -2.24 -7.43 -4.45
N ILE A 369 -2.32 -6.12 -4.20
CA ILE A 369 -2.20 -5.49 -2.89
C ILE A 369 -3.45 -5.76 -2.03
N MET A 370 -3.24 -6.17 -0.77
CA MET A 370 -4.30 -6.41 0.23
C MET A 370 -5.41 -7.40 -0.18
N GLU A 371 -5.13 -8.30 -1.13
CA GLU A 371 -6.11 -9.26 -1.70
C GLU A 371 -7.33 -8.60 -2.39
N VAL A 372 -7.20 -7.34 -2.83
CA VAL A 372 -8.27 -6.57 -3.49
C VAL A 372 -7.83 -6.19 -4.91
N GLU A 373 -8.46 -6.82 -5.90
CA GLU A 373 -8.22 -6.57 -7.33
C GLU A 373 -9.06 -5.41 -7.86
N PRO A 374 -8.51 -4.54 -8.73
CA PRO A 374 -9.31 -3.64 -9.55
C PRO A 374 -10.27 -4.42 -10.44
N ALA A 375 -11.48 -3.90 -10.63
CA ALA A 375 -12.49 -4.56 -11.46
C ALA A 375 -12.10 -4.69 -12.94
N PHE A 376 -11.27 -3.78 -13.45
CA PHE A 376 -10.58 -3.91 -14.72
C PHE A 376 -9.11 -3.56 -14.52
N LEU A 377 -8.20 -4.44 -14.93
CA LEU A 377 -6.76 -4.26 -14.81
C LEU A 377 -6.09 -4.57 -16.14
N ASP A 378 -5.53 -3.54 -16.79
CA ASP A 378 -4.73 -3.71 -18.00
C ASP A 378 -3.25 -3.66 -17.64
N LYS A 379 -2.53 -4.75 -17.93
CA LYS A 379 -1.10 -4.91 -17.62
C LYS A 379 -0.22 -3.93 -18.39
N TYR A 380 0.94 -3.57 -17.84
CA TYR A 380 1.86 -2.63 -18.46
C TYR A 380 2.30 -3.09 -19.87
N ASN A 381 2.02 -2.25 -20.86
CA ASN A 381 2.45 -2.41 -22.25
C ASN A 381 3.06 -1.10 -22.78
N GLY A 382 4.38 -0.94 -22.62
CA GLY A 382 5.12 0.23 -23.12
C GLY A 382 5.10 0.44 -24.65
N GLN A 383 4.49 -0.47 -25.42
CA GLN A 383 4.32 -0.36 -26.88
C GLN A 383 2.85 -0.06 -27.27
N GLU A 384 1.98 0.29 -26.32
CA GLU A 384 0.58 0.61 -26.63
C GLU A 384 0.40 1.97 -27.30
N PRO A 385 -0.24 2.05 -28.49
CA PRO A 385 -0.55 3.33 -29.14
C PRO A 385 -1.44 4.24 -28.31
N LEU A 386 -1.16 5.54 -28.34
CA LEU A 386 -1.94 6.59 -27.65
C LEU A 386 -3.44 6.53 -27.97
N SER A 387 -3.82 6.20 -29.21
CA SER A 387 -5.22 6.05 -29.64
C SER A 387 -5.93 4.85 -29.00
N ASN A 388 -5.22 3.78 -28.63
CA ASN A 388 -5.81 2.65 -27.91
C ASN A 388 -6.17 3.06 -26.48
N LYS A 389 -5.32 3.86 -25.83
CA LYS A 389 -5.57 4.40 -24.48
C LYS A 389 -6.85 5.23 -24.42
N VAL A 390 -7.06 6.12 -25.39
CA VAL A 390 -8.32 6.90 -25.55
C VAL A 390 -9.51 5.95 -25.75
N SER A 391 -9.38 5.02 -26.69
CA SER A 391 -10.42 4.04 -27.00
C SER A 391 -10.81 3.22 -25.77
N ARG A 392 -9.83 2.83 -24.94
CA ARG A 392 -10.01 2.05 -23.71
C ARG A 392 -10.70 2.85 -22.61
N ILE A 393 -10.31 4.11 -22.37
CA ILE A 393 -10.99 4.98 -21.40
C ILE A 393 -12.47 5.18 -21.80
N LEU A 394 -12.74 5.41 -23.09
CA LEU A 394 -14.11 5.57 -23.60
C LEU A 394 -14.91 4.24 -23.53
N GLU A 395 -14.30 3.09 -23.84
CA GLU A 395 -14.91 1.75 -23.71
C GLU A 395 -15.17 1.33 -22.26
N LEU A 396 -14.44 1.89 -21.30
CA LEU A 396 -14.70 1.77 -19.86
C LEU A 396 -15.88 2.66 -19.44
N LEU A 397 -15.98 3.89 -19.95
CA LEU A 397 -17.10 4.80 -19.70
C LEU A 397 -18.41 4.32 -20.36
N ASP A 398 -18.35 3.66 -21.51
CA ASP A 398 -19.53 3.13 -22.24
C ASP A 398 -20.14 1.86 -21.59
N LYS A 399 -19.55 1.33 -20.52
CA LYS A 399 -20.09 0.16 -19.79
C LYS A 399 -21.43 0.45 -19.13
N PRO A 400 -22.27 -0.58 -18.87
CA PRO A 400 -23.57 -0.38 -18.21
C PRO A 400 -23.39 0.07 -16.75
N GLY A 401 -24.15 1.09 -16.33
CA GLY A 401 -24.24 1.53 -14.94
C GLY A 401 -25.37 0.83 -14.17
N LEU A 402 -25.71 1.37 -13.00
CA LEU A 402 -26.77 0.88 -12.12
C LEU A 402 -28.17 0.91 -12.75
N GLU A 403 -28.36 1.67 -13.83
CA GLU A 403 -29.59 1.67 -14.64
C GLU A 403 -29.89 0.29 -15.27
N ASN A 404 -28.87 -0.52 -15.55
CA ASN A 404 -29.04 -1.82 -16.20
C ASN A 404 -29.15 -2.96 -15.18
N GLN A 405 -30.37 -3.26 -14.75
CA GLN A 405 -30.70 -4.35 -13.83
C GLN A 405 -30.35 -5.77 -14.34
N LEU A 406 -29.93 -5.90 -15.61
CA LEU A 406 -29.49 -7.16 -16.23
C LEU A 406 -27.97 -7.22 -16.45
N ALA A 407 -27.22 -6.16 -16.15
CA ALA A 407 -25.77 -6.22 -16.17
C ALA A 407 -25.27 -7.09 -15.02
N GLU A 408 -24.34 -8.00 -15.31
CA GLU A 408 -23.59 -8.67 -14.25
C GLU A 408 -22.79 -7.63 -13.48
N VAL A 409 -22.76 -7.72 -12.15
CA VAL A 409 -22.00 -6.77 -11.32
C VAL A 409 -20.54 -6.65 -11.79
N VAL A 410 -19.95 -7.74 -12.27
CA VAL A 410 -18.58 -7.78 -12.82
C VAL A 410 -18.40 -6.85 -14.03
N SER A 411 -19.40 -6.70 -14.91
CA SER A 411 -19.28 -5.90 -16.15
C SER A 411 -19.69 -4.43 -16.02
N MET A 412 -20.06 -3.97 -14.82
CA MET A 412 -20.53 -2.61 -14.57
C MET A 412 -19.47 -1.53 -14.81
N ARG A 413 -19.93 -0.31 -15.12
CA ARG A 413 -19.11 0.89 -15.33
C ARG A 413 -18.25 1.20 -14.09
N PRO A 414 -16.93 1.38 -14.25
CA PRO A 414 -16.08 1.88 -13.17
C PRO A 414 -16.38 3.36 -12.89
N GLN A 415 -16.20 3.75 -11.63
CA GLN A 415 -16.23 5.14 -11.17
C GLN A 415 -14.83 5.74 -11.08
N LEU A 416 -13.80 4.94 -10.77
CA LEU A 416 -12.40 5.36 -10.93
C LEU A 416 -11.84 4.76 -12.21
N ILE A 417 -11.29 5.59 -13.10
CA ILE A 417 -10.47 5.14 -14.22
C ILE A 417 -9.10 5.80 -14.06
N ALA A 418 -8.04 5.03 -13.81
CA ALA A 418 -6.67 5.55 -13.76
C ALA A 418 -5.88 5.04 -14.97
N ALA A 419 -5.27 5.93 -15.74
CA ALA A 419 -4.57 5.61 -16.98
C ALA A 419 -3.16 6.22 -17.03
N TYR A 420 -2.20 5.42 -17.48
CA TYR A 420 -0.78 5.78 -17.54
C TYR A 420 -0.27 5.95 -18.99
N VAL A 421 0.49 7.02 -19.23
CA VAL A 421 1.04 7.42 -20.54
C VAL A 421 2.57 7.63 -20.42
N PRO A 422 3.41 6.63 -20.77
CA PRO A 422 4.87 6.66 -20.56
C PRO A 422 5.66 7.46 -21.62
N ASN A 423 4.98 8.09 -22.57
CA ASN A 423 5.60 8.49 -23.84
C ASN A 423 6.59 9.66 -23.71
N VAL A 424 6.25 10.68 -22.91
CA VAL A 424 7.07 11.90 -22.78
C VAL A 424 8.36 11.62 -22.01
N ASP A 425 8.31 10.87 -20.91
CA ASP A 425 9.51 10.36 -20.24
C ASP A 425 10.40 9.51 -21.17
N SER A 426 9.83 8.50 -21.83
CA SER A 426 10.57 7.56 -22.70
C SER A 426 11.37 8.29 -23.80
N ASP A 427 10.76 9.27 -24.47
CA ASP A 427 11.47 10.06 -25.48
C ASP A 427 12.33 11.18 -24.87
N GLY A 428 11.99 11.68 -23.68
CA GLY A 428 12.81 12.60 -22.89
C GLY A 428 14.15 12.00 -22.48
N HIS A 429 14.15 10.76 -22.00
CA HIS A 429 15.36 9.96 -21.79
C HIS A 429 16.12 9.73 -23.09
N ARG A 430 15.43 9.39 -24.19
CA ARG A 430 16.07 8.99 -25.45
C ARG A 430 16.73 10.16 -26.21
N TYR A 431 16.09 11.32 -26.23
CA TYR A 431 16.52 12.46 -27.06
C TYR A 431 16.94 13.70 -26.24
N GLY A 432 16.56 13.76 -24.96
CA GLY A 432 16.75 14.92 -24.07
C GLY A 432 15.49 15.80 -24.06
N PRO A 433 15.16 16.47 -22.94
CA PRO A 433 13.90 17.20 -22.80
C PRO A 433 13.78 18.40 -23.75
N ASN A 434 14.89 18.94 -24.25
CA ASN A 434 14.93 20.13 -25.10
C ASN A 434 15.13 19.79 -26.60
N SER A 435 14.77 18.57 -27.04
CA SER A 435 14.96 18.08 -28.42
C SER A 435 13.84 18.46 -29.40
N THR A 436 13.99 18.13 -30.68
CA THR A 436 12.92 18.24 -31.69
C THR A 436 11.89 17.11 -31.59
N GLU A 437 12.34 15.91 -31.25
CA GLU A 437 11.55 14.68 -31.18
C GLU A 437 10.54 14.75 -30.01
N ILE A 438 11.00 15.14 -28.83
CA ILE A 438 10.14 15.27 -27.64
C ILE A 438 9.01 16.30 -27.84
N ARG A 439 9.21 17.33 -28.67
CA ARG A 439 8.14 18.28 -29.04
C ARG A 439 7.06 17.64 -29.93
N VAL A 440 7.40 16.63 -30.73
CA VAL A 440 6.41 15.81 -31.45
C VAL A 440 5.67 14.93 -30.44
N THR A 441 6.38 14.24 -29.54
CA THR A 441 5.77 13.36 -28.53
C THR A 441 4.83 14.12 -27.57
N ILE A 442 5.17 15.35 -27.17
CA ILE A 442 4.29 16.24 -26.39
C ILE A 442 3.03 16.62 -27.19
N ASN A 443 3.17 17.02 -28.46
CA ASN A 443 2.05 17.34 -29.35
C ASN A 443 1.12 16.12 -29.56
N ASP A 444 1.68 14.93 -29.72
CA ASP A 444 0.92 13.70 -29.93
C ASP A 444 0.16 13.27 -28.65
N VAL A 445 0.72 13.58 -27.46
CA VAL A 445 0.03 13.40 -26.17
C VAL A 445 -1.05 14.46 -25.94
N ASP A 446 -0.86 15.72 -26.36
CA ASP A 446 -1.93 16.73 -26.35
C ASP A 446 -3.07 16.36 -27.31
N THR A 447 -2.72 15.84 -28.49
CA THR A 447 -3.66 15.29 -29.48
C THR A 447 -4.38 14.02 -28.96
N MET A 448 -3.73 13.23 -28.11
CA MET A 448 -4.35 12.10 -27.41
C MET A 448 -5.41 12.58 -26.41
N LEU A 449 -5.12 13.63 -25.64
CA LEU A 449 -6.11 14.27 -24.77
C LEU A 449 -7.26 14.89 -25.57
N ASP A 450 -7.00 15.50 -26.73
CA ASP A 450 -8.05 16.13 -27.54
C ASP A 450 -9.06 15.11 -28.06
N HIS A 451 -8.59 13.98 -28.59
CA HIS A 451 -9.47 12.87 -28.96
C HIS A 451 -10.26 12.30 -27.76
N LEU A 452 -9.72 12.36 -26.53
CA LEU A 452 -10.47 11.99 -25.34
C LEU A 452 -11.56 13.02 -25.00
N PHE A 453 -11.25 14.32 -25.02
CA PHE A 453 -12.24 15.37 -24.75
C PHE A 453 -13.35 15.42 -25.80
N GLN A 454 -13.03 15.29 -27.09
CA GLN A 454 -14.01 15.08 -28.16
C GLN A 454 -14.87 13.82 -27.89
N GLY A 455 -14.24 12.74 -27.40
CA GLY A 455 -14.92 11.50 -27.04
C GLY A 455 -15.86 11.63 -25.83
N LEU A 456 -15.58 12.52 -24.88
CA LEU A 456 -16.44 12.87 -23.75
C LEU A 456 -17.60 13.78 -24.19
N GLU A 457 -17.31 14.80 -25.01
CA GLU A 457 -18.32 15.72 -25.56
C GLU A 457 -19.36 14.96 -26.40
N ALA A 458 -18.91 14.06 -27.30
CA ALA A 458 -19.77 13.21 -28.11
C ALA A 458 -20.66 12.24 -27.29
N ARG A 459 -20.43 12.13 -25.97
CA ARG A 459 -21.21 11.33 -25.01
C ARG A 459 -21.97 12.20 -24.00
N ASN A 460 -21.95 13.52 -24.14
CA ASN A 460 -22.46 14.51 -23.16
C ASN A 460 -21.84 14.35 -21.75
N LEU A 461 -20.57 13.96 -21.64
CA LEU A 461 -19.91 13.66 -20.35
C LEU A 461 -19.10 14.82 -19.76
N THR A 462 -18.92 15.91 -20.51
CA THR A 462 -18.03 17.05 -20.17
C THR A 462 -18.31 17.65 -18.79
N ASP A 463 -19.59 17.76 -18.40
CA ASP A 463 -20.01 18.31 -17.11
C ASP A 463 -20.58 17.22 -16.17
N ILE A 464 -20.13 15.97 -16.35
CA ILE A 464 -20.57 14.77 -15.61
C ILE A 464 -19.40 13.99 -15.04
N VAL A 465 -18.34 13.81 -15.84
CA VAL A 465 -17.13 13.09 -15.45
C VAL A 465 -16.10 14.08 -14.95
N ASN A 466 -15.50 13.80 -13.79
CA ASN A 466 -14.30 14.50 -13.34
C ASN A 466 -13.11 14.01 -14.17
N VAL A 467 -12.35 14.92 -14.77
CA VAL A 467 -11.06 14.61 -15.41
C VAL A 467 -9.97 15.27 -14.60
N VAL A 468 -8.91 14.52 -14.30
CA VAL A 468 -7.72 15.01 -13.61
C VAL A 468 -6.49 14.53 -14.40
N VAL A 469 -5.71 15.48 -14.90
CA VAL A 469 -4.44 15.23 -15.61
C VAL A 469 -3.30 15.60 -14.68
N VAL A 470 -2.35 14.69 -14.50
CA VAL A 470 -1.15 14.87 -13.68
C VAL A 470 0.10 14.47 -14.45
N SER A 471 1.26 14.85 -13.92
CA SER A 471 2.49 14.08 -14.09
C SER A 471 3.08 13.75 -12.73
N ASP A 472 4.08 12.88 -12.72
CA ASP A 472 4.70 12.35 -11.52
C ASP A 472 6.09 12.96 -11.26
N HIS A 473 6.79 13.42 -12.30
CA HIS A 473 7.98 14.27 -12.25
C HIS A 473 8.23 15.04 -13.57
N GLY A 474 9.21 15.95 -13.54
CA GLY A 474 9.77 16.61 -14.72
C GLY A 474 10.97 15.86 -15.33
N MET A 475 11.84 16.58 -16.05
CA MET A 475 12.99 16.04 -16.80
C MET A 475 14.10 17.10 -17.01
N ALA A 476 15.38 16.74 -16.83
CA ALA A 476 16.55 17.61 -16.99
C ALA A 476 17.57 17.05 -18.00
N THR A 477 18.30 17.92 -18.71
CA THR A 477 19.26 17.48 -19.75
C THR A 477 20.57 16.97 -19.15
N THR A 478 21.06 15.83 -19.61
CA THR A 478 22.40 15.32 -19.27
C THR A 478 23.47 15.87 -20.21
N ASP A 479 24.70 16.01 -19.73
CA ASP A 479 25.87 16.31 -20.56
C ASP A 479 27.13 15.65 -19.97
N ILE A 480 28.10 15.26 -20.82
CA ILE A 480 29.33 14.60 -20.37
C ILE A 480 30.16 15.49 -19.43
N SER A 481 30.14 16.82 -19.64
CA SER A 481 30.79 17.79 -18.74
C SER A 481 30.15 17.87 -17.34
N ARG A 482 28.98 17.24 -17.15
CA ARG A 482 28.26 17.11 -15.88
C ARG A 482 28.14 15.65 -15.39
N LEU A 483 28.93 14.72 -15.96
CA LEU A 483 29.04 13.35 -15.44
C LEU A 483 30.09 13.26 -14.33
N ILE A 484 29.80 12.42 -13.34
CA ILE A 484 30.65 12.19 -12.16
C ILE A 484 30.98 10.70 -12.09
N GLN A 485 32.26 10.38 -12.19
CA GLN A 485 32.74 9.00 -12.18
C GLN A 485 32.79 8.44 -10.74
N LEU A 486 32.02 7.40 -10.44
CA LEU A 486 31.85 6.87 -9.08
C LEU A 486 33.17 6.38 -8.45
N GLU A 487 34.00 5.71 -9.24
CA GLU A 487 35.32 5.17 -8.84
C GLU A 487 36.35 6.28 -8.58
N ASP A 488 36.10 7.49 -9.10
CA ASP A 488 36.93 8.67 -8.78
C ASP A 488 36.42 9.38 -7.52
N LEU A 489 35.23 9.02 -7.01
CA LEU A 489 34.71 9.44 -5.70
C LEU A 489 35.13 8.49 -4.57
N ILE A 490 34.97 7.17 -4.73
CA ILE A 490 35.17 6.17 -3.66
C ILE A 490 35.82 4.89 -4.15
N ASP A 491 36.38 4.12 -3.22
CA ASP A 491 36.73 2.71 -3.46
C ASP A 491 35.44 1.87 -3.48
N THR A 492 34.99 1.52 -4.69
CA THR A 492 33.80 0.70 -4.91
C THR A 492 33.94 -0.73 -4.40
N SER A 493 35.16 -1.22 -4.14
CA SER A 493 35.37 -2.56 -3.58
C SER A 493 34.83 -2.72 -2.14
N LEU A 494 34.64 -1.60 -1.42
CA LEU A 494 34.03 -1.54 -0.09
C LEU A 494 32.49 -1.65 -0.11
N ILE A 495 31.85 -1.47 -1.27
CA ILE A 495 30.38 -1.44 -1.41
C ILE A 495 29.83 -2.86 -1.66
N GLU A 496 28.73 -3.21 -1.01
CA GLU A 496 28.01 -4.48 -1.19
C GLU A 496 26.82 -4.33 -2.14
N HIS A 497 26.03 -3.28 -1.95
CA HIS A 497 24.85 -2.94 -2.76
C HIS A 497 24.77 -1.43 -3.02
N THR A 498 24.12 -1.07 -4.13
CA THR A 498 23.81 0.31 -4.52
C THR A 498 22.31 0.47 -4.72
N ASP A 499 21.70 1.48 -4.09
CA ASP A 499 20.27 1.81 -4.24
C ASP A 499 20.11 3.03 -5.16
N GLY A 500 19.07 3.04 -5.98
CA GLY A 500 18.69 4.21 -6.79
C GLY A 500 19.60 4.54 -7.98
N TRP A 501 19.10 5.45 -8.82
CA TRP A 501 19.79 6.12 -9.93
C TRP A 501 18.90 7.30 -10.38
N PRO A 502 19.43 8.47 -10.81
CA PRO A 502 20.84 8.84 -10.93
C PRO A 502 21.50 9.26 -9.60
N LEU A 503 20.74 9.34 -8.52
CA LEU A 503 21.26 9.45 -7.15
C LEU A 503 21.60 8.07 -6.60
N TYR A 504 22.75 7.95 -5.92
CA TYR A 504 23.34 6.68 -5.50
C TYR A 504 23.30 6.53 -3.97
N GLY A 505 22.46 5.62 -3.50
CA GLY A 505 22.53 5.07 -2.16
C GLY A 505 23.62 4.00 -2.07
N LEU A 506 24.40 4.02 -1.00
CA LEU A 506 25.56 3.16 -0.81
C LEU A 506 25.42 2.30 0.45
N ARG A 507 25.56 0.99 0.30
CA ARG A 507 25.55 0.00 1.40
C ARG A 507 26.95 -0.64 1.52
N PRO A 508 27.79 -0.24 2.48
CA PRO A 508 29.13 -0.80 2.64
C PRO A 508 29.12 -2.22 3.22
N LYS A 509 30.05 -3.07 2.78
CA LYS A 509 30.23 -4.46 3.24
C LYS A 509 30.48 -4.58 4.75
N ASN A 510 31.21 -3.62 5.32
CA ASN A 510 31.39 -3.53 6.77
C ASN A 510 30.72 -2.22 7.26
N PRO A 511 29.84 -2.26 8.29
CA PRO A 511 29.25 -1.04 8.86
C PRO A 511 30.29 -0.02 9.38
N ALA A 512 31.51 -0.47 9.68
CA ALA A 512 32.63 0.39 10.07
C ALA A 512 33.11 1.34 8.95
N ASP A 513 32.93 0.97 7.68
CA ASP A 513 33.41 1.75 6.52
C ASP A 513 32.49 2.94 6.19
N LEU A 514 31.26 2.96 6.74
CA LEU A 514 30.23 3.97 6.48
C LEU A 514 30.69 5.41 6.76
N HIS A 515 31.30 5.65 7.93
CA HIS A 515 31.78 6.99 8.30
C HIS A 515 33.07 7.40 7.56
N PRO A 516 34.08 6.53 7.39
CA PRO A 516 35.22 6.78 6.48
C PRO A 516 34.81 7.12 5.04
N LEU A 517 33.80 6.43 4.47
CA LEU A 517 33.25 6.73 3.15
C LEU A 517 32.57 8.10 3.11
N TYR A 518 31.70 8.40 4.08
CA TYR A 518 31.04 9.71 4.21
C TYR A 518 32.07 10.85 4.33
N ASP A 519 33.04 10.72 5.23
CA ASP A 519 34.11 11.70 5.45
C ASP A 519 35.01 11.88 4.22
N THR A 520 35.08 10.91 3.32
CA THR A 520 35.83 10.99 2.06
C THR A 520 35.02 11.72 0.99
N LEU A 521 33.73 11.37 0.86
CA LEU A 521 32.79 12.03 -0.05
C LEU A 521 32.56 13.50 0.31
N LEU A 522 32.40 13.82 1.60
CA LEU A 522 32.22 15.19 2.10
C LEU A 522 33.44 16.09 1.87
N LYS A 523 34.64 15.52 1.75
CA LYS A 523 35.84 16.28 1.32
C LYS A 523 35.84 16.54 -0.19
N LYS A 524 35.21 15.69 -0.99
CA LYS A 524 35.17 15.81 -2.45
C LYS A 524 34.11 16.79 -2.96
N THR A 525 33.02 17.05 -2.23
CA THR A 525 32.05 18.12 -2.57
C THR A 525 32.70 19.51 -2.57
N ALA A 526 33.71 19.73 -1.72
CA ALA A 526 34.49 20.98 -1.71
C ALA A 526 35.34 21.19 -2.97
N SER A 527 35.66 20.12 -3.70
CA SER A 527 36.38 20.15 -4.99
C SER A 527 35.48 19.97 -6.22
N ASN A 528 34.28 19.42 -6.05
CA ASN A 528 33.30 19.20 -7.11
C ASN A 528 31.90 19.62 -6.58
N PRO A 529 31.38 20.79 -6.97
CA PRO A 529 30.10 21.28 -6.47
C PRO A 529 28.88 20.56 -7.08
N GLY A 530 29.06 19.64 -8.05
CA GLY A 530 28.00 18.97 -8.79
C GLY A 530 27.17 17.94 -8.00
N PHE A 531 27.53 17.64 -6.75
CA PHE A 531 26.77 16.73 -5.89
C PHE A 531 26.83 17.14 -4.41
N ASP A 532 25.85 16.67 -3.64
CA ASP A 532 25.81 16.75 -2.18
C ASP A 532 25.79 15.32 -1.58
N VAL A 533 26.05 15.20 -0.27
CA VAL A 533 26.28 13.90 0.40
C VAL A 533 25.53 13.85 1.72
N TYR A 534 24.71 12.81 1.92
CA TYR A 534 23.81 12.71 3.06
C TYR A 534 23.92 11.35 3.77
N LEU A 535 23.91 11.37 5.11
CA LEU A 535 23.68 10.20 5.94
C LEU A 535 22.19 10.14 6.29
N ARG A 536 21.54 9.03 5.98
CA ARG A 536 20.08 8.81 6.14
C ARG A 536 19.57 9.24 7.51
N ASP A 537 20.21 8.76 8.57
CA ASP A 537 19.76 8.94 9.96
C ASP A 537 20.34 10.20 10.65
N LYS A 538 21.06 11.07 9.92
CA LYS A 538 21.81 12.20 10.53
C LYS A 538 21.77 13.51 9.77
N THR A 539 21.83 13.51 8.44
CA THR A 539 21.97 14.75 7.64
C THR A 539 21.05 14.84 6.43
N MET A 540 20.24 13.81 6.14
CA MET A 540 19.22 13.88 5.10
C MET A 540 18.23 15.04 5.38
N PRO A 541 17.93 15.92 4.39
CA PRO A 541 16.99 17.02 4.59
C PRO A 541 15.58 16.53 4.96
N GLU A 542 15.00 17.04 6.05
CA GLU A 542 13.69 16.59 6.54
C GLU A 542 12.58 16.77 5.48
N ARG A 543 12.64 17.85 4.68
CA ARG A 543 11.72 18.14 3.56
C ARG A 543 11.65 17.04 2.50
N TYR A 544 12.66 16.16 2.40
CA TYR A 544 12.62 15.04 1.45
C TYR A 544 11.73 13.89 1.91
N HIS A 545 11.42 13.78 3.22
CA HIS A 545 10.70 12.65 3.80
C HIS A 545 11.27 11.29 3.32
N PHE A 546 12.61 11.19 3.37
CA PHE A 546 13.39 10.11 2.76
C PHE A 546 14.46 9.57 3.73
N SER A 547 14.02 9.14 4.92
CA SER A 547 14.92 8.68 6.00
C SER A 547 14.36 7.49 6.79
N LYS A 548 13.04 7.42 7.02
CA LYS A 548 12.41 6.52 8.00
C LYS A 548 12.07 5.14 7.41
N ASN A 549 12.97 4.56 6.61
CA ASN A 549 12.79 3.24 6.00
C ASN A 549 14.14 2.54 5.74
N GLU A 550 14.26 1.26 6.11
CA GLU A 550 15.52 0.50 5.97
C GLU A 550 15.87 0.14 4.50
N ARG A 551 14.90 0.25 3.59
CA ARG A 551 15.11 0.19 2.14
C ARG A 551 15.88 1.39 1.58
N ILE A 552 16.02 2.46 2.37
CA ILE A 552 16.87 3.61 2.03
C ILE A 552 18.29 3.31 2.54
N ALA A 553 19.29 3.35 1.67
CA ALA A 553 20.69 3.19 2.03
C ALA A 553 21.13 4.17 3.14
N PRO A 554 22.09 3.79 4.01
CA PRO A 554 22.53 4.63 5.12
C PRO A 554 23.33 5.88 4.68
N LEU A 555 23.90 5.85 3.46
CA LEU A 555 24.72 6.90 2.86
C LEU A 555 24.23 7.15 1.43
N TRP A 556 24.06 8.41 1.04
CA TRP A 556 23.63 8.83 -0.29
C TRP A 556 24.55 9.86 -0.90
N ILE A 557 24.85 9.70 -2.18
CA ILE A 557 25.39 10.73 -3.07
C ILE A 557 24.23 11.24 -3.93
N VAL A 558 23.91 12.53 -3.82
CA VAL A 558 22.79 13.16 -4.54
C VAL A 558 23.37 14.18 -5.52
N PRO A 559 23.40 13.89 -6.84
CA PRO A 559 23.77 14.88 -7.84
C PRO A 559 22.82 16.07 -7.81
N LYS A 560 23.34 17.25 -8.12
CA LYS A 560 22.52 18.41 -8.43
C LYS A 560 21.87 18.22 -9.80
N THR A 561 20.69 18.79 -9.99
CA THR A 561 19.89 18.59 -11.22
C THR A 561 20.74 18.80 -12.47
N GLY A 562 20.64 17.87 -13.43
CA GLY A 562 21.41 17.89 -14.68
C GLY A 562 22.85 17.38 -14.58
N TRP A 563 23.33 17.00 -13.39
CA TRP A 563 24.53 16.17 -13.19
C TRP A 563 24.11 14.71 -12.95
N ALA A 564 24.95 13.74 -13.35
CA ALA A 564 24.66 12.33 -13.09
C ALA A 564 25.93 11.57 -12.69
N ILE A 565 25.76 10.48 -11.92
CA ILE A 565 26.84 9.57 -11.53
C ILE A 565 26.84 8.34 -12.45
N VAL A 566 28.03 7.94 -12.88
CA VAL A 566 28.27 6.76 -13.72
C VAL A 566 29.45 5.94 -13.22
N THR A 567 29.35 4.62 -13.38
CA THR A 567 30.48 3.69 -13.24
C THR A 567 31.34 3.66 -14.50
N LYS A 568 32.58 3.17 -14.39
CA LYS A 568 33.50 3.00 -15.52
C LYS A 568 33.08 1.87 -16.48
N GLU A 569 32.18 0.98 -16.05
CA GLU A 569 31.60 -0.06 -16.90
C GLU A 569 30.43 0.48 -17.74
N GLU A 570 29.62 1.40 -17.21
CA GLU A 570 28.56 2.08 -17.96
C GLU A 570 29.12 3.14 -18.92
N PHE A 571 29.99 4.04 -18.42
CA PHE A 571 30.56 5.13 -19.20
C PHE A 571 31.86 5.67 -18.60
N ASN A 572 32.97 5.51 -19.34
CA ASN A 572 34.26 6.13 -19.02
C ASN A 572 34.22 7.62 -19.37
N VAL A 573 34.09 8.50 -18.36
CA VAL A 573 33.91 9.94 -18.56
C VAL A 573 35.14 10.58 -19.24
N ALA A 574 36.35 10.12 -18.92
CA ALA A 574 37.58 10.67 -19.49
C ALA A 574 37.70 10.37 -21.00
N GLU A 575 37.43 9.14 -21.41
CA GLU A 575 37.39 8.71 -22.81
C GLU A 575 36.22 9.36 -23.57
N GLY A 576 35.07 9.52 -22.91
CA GLY A 576 33.92 10.25 -23.45
C GLY A 576 34.24 11.71 -23.79
N LEU A 577 35.02 12.39 -22.93
CA LEU A 577 35.52 13.75 -23.18
C LEU A 577 36.61 13.79 -24.26
N GLU A 578 37.56 12.85 -24.26
CA GLU A 578 38.66 12.81 -25.25
C GLU A 578 38.16 12.53 -26.68
N HIS A 579 37.15 11.66 -26.82
CA HIS A 579 36.66 11.22 -28.13
C HIS A 579 35.37 11.92 -28.57
N GLY A 580 34.82 12.83 -27.76
CA GLY A 580 33.59 13.57 -28.08
C GLY A 580 32.39 12.65 -28.26
N LEU A 581 32.26 11.65 -27.38
CA LEU A 581 31.14 10.71 -27.40
C LEU A 581 29.82 11.42 -27.00
N ILE A 582 28.71 10.69 -27.03
CA ILE A 582 27.41 11.17 -26.53
C ILE A 582 26.93 10.19 -25.48
N TYR A 583 26.69 10.68 -24.26
CA TYR A 583 26.11 9.87 -23.18
C TYR A 583 24.63 9.55 -23.46
N SER A 584 24.16 8.43 -22.93
CA SER A 584 22.75 8.02 -22.95
C SER A 584 22.37 7.46 -21.58
N PRO A 585 21.17 7.77 -21.04
CA PRO A 585 20.13 8.62 -21.62
C PRO A 585 20.54 10.10 -21.70
N ARG A 586 19.84 10.85 -22.56
CA ARG A 586 20.06 12.28 -22.83
C ARG A 586 19.23 13.19 -21.90
N GLY A 587 18.16 12.65 -21.33
CA GLY A 587 17.39 13.25 -20.24
C GLY A 587 17.45 12.37 -19.00
N LEU A 588 17.42 12.99 -17.82
CA LEU A 588 17.30 12.32 -16.52
C LEU A 588 16.40 13.11 -15.56
N HIS A 589 15.86 12.40 -14.58
CA HIS A 589 15.01 12.91 -13.50
C HIS A 589 15.43 12.21 -12.18
N GLY A 590 14.70 12.40 -11.08
CA GLY A 590 15.05 11.82 -9.77
C GLY A 590 15.75 12.76 -8.80
N TYR A 591 16.12 13.97 -9.25
CA TYR A 591 16.78 15.00 -8.46
C TYR A 591 15.87 15.63 -7.37
N ASP A 592 16.34 16.71 -6.75
CA ASP A 592 15.57 17.49 -5.79
C ASP A 592 14.20 17.91 -6.36
N HIS A 593 13.14 17.45 -5.70
CA HIS A 593 11.75 17.69 -6.03
C HIS A 593 11.31 19.17 -6.10
N GLU A 594 12.00 20.09 -5.40
CA GLU A 594 11.68 21.53 -5.47
C GLU A 594 12.35 22.23 -6.67
N HIS A 595 13.27 21.55 -7.36
CA HIS A 595 13.98 22.14 -8.50
C HIS A 595 13.04 22.36 -9.69
N PRO A 596 13.06 23.53 -10.36
CA PRO A 596 12.14 23.85 -11.46
C PRO A 596 12.03 22.78 -12.55
N LEU A 597 13.16 22.19 -12.98
CA LEU A 597 13.17 21.11 -13.98
C LEU A 597 12.48 19.79 -13.54
N MET A 598 12.22 19.58 -12.25
CA MET A 598 11.51 18.40 -11.72
C MET A 598 10.02 18.63 -11.49
N ARG A 599 9.51 19.85 -11.72
CA ARG A 599 8.10 20.21 -11.49
C ARG A 599 7.15 19.46 -12.43
N ALA A 600 6.11 18.89 -11.83
CA ALA A 600 5.04 18.17 -12.48
C ALA A 600 3.82 19.08 -12.76
N ILE A 601 2.86 18.59 -13.55
CA ILE A 601 1.56 19.24 -13.79
C ILE A 601 0.47 18.67 -12.89
N PHE A 602 -0.55 19.48 -12.61
CA PHE A 602 -1.86 19.05 -12.14
C PHE A 602 -2.91 19.95 -12.79
N VAL A 603 -3.94 19.39 -13.40
CA VAL A 603 -5.09 20.12 -13.95
C VAL A 603 -6.36 19.31 -13.73
N ALA A 604 -7.44 19.92 -13.27
CA ALA A 604 -8.70 19.24 -13.00
C ALA A 604 -9.93 20.02 -13.49
N ARG A 605 -10.96 19.31 -13.94
CA ARG A 605 -12.29 19.85 -14.28
C ARG A 605 -13.37 18.79 -13.99
N GLY A 606 -14.55 19.23 -13.56
CA GLY A 606 -15.75 18.40 -13.46
C GLY A 606 -16.61 18.76 -12.25
N PRO A 607 -17.71 18.02 -12.00
CA PRO A 607 -18.65 18.31 -10.91
C PRO A 607 -18.05 18.38 -9.50
N ALA A 608 -16.94 17.69 -9.23
CA ALA A 608 -16.22 17.76 -7.94
C ALA A 608 -15.33 19.01 -7.81
N PHE A 609 -15.15 19.77 -8.89
CA PHE A 609 -14.30 20.96 -8.97
C PHE A 609 -15.16 22.20 -9.32
N PRO A 610 -16.08 22.65 -8.43
CA PRO A 610 -17.07 23.70 -8.70
C PRO A 610 -16.46 25.12 -8.63
N HIS A 611 -15.39 25.33 -9.40
CA HIS A 611 -14.64 26.57 -9.46
C HIS A 611 -14.99 27.36 -10.73
N ALA A 612 -14.62 28.64 -10.78
CA ALA A 612 -14.73 29.40 -12.03
C ALA A 612 -13.71 28.84 -13.05
N PRO A 613 -13.98 28.90 -14.36
CA PRO A 613 -12.97 28.59 -15.37
C PRO A 613 -11.67 29.37 -15.15
N ASN A 614 -10.53 28.76 -15.49
CA ASN A 614 -9.18 29.32 -15.31
C ASN A 614 -8.81 29.59 -13.84
N SER A 615 -9.42 28.88 -12.88
CA SER A 615 -9.13 29.06 -11.44
C SER A 615 -7.75 28.55 -11.05
N ARG A 616 -7.02 29.35 -10.27
CA ARG A 616 -5.67 29.03 -9.81
C ARG A 616 -5.67 28.64 -8.34
N VAL A 617 -4.93 27.60 -7.98
CA VAL A 617 -4.59 27.24 -6.58
C VAL A 617 -3.09 27.42 -6.33
N GLU A 618 -2.66 27.40 -5.06
CA GLU A 618 -1.22 27.41 -4.75
C GLU A 618 -0.55 26.08 -5.15
N PRO A 619 0.76 26.08 -5.50
CA PRO A 619 1.51 24.85 -5.71
C PRO A 619 1.47 23.94 -4.48
N PHE A 620 1.30 22.64 -4.72
CA PHE A 620 1.25 21.61 -3.68
C PHE A 620 2.05 20.37 -4.09
N GLN A 621 2.26 19.43 -3.16
CA GLN A 621 3.01 18.21 -3.38
C GLN A 621 2.10 17.04 -3.78
N ASN A 622 2.60 16.12 -4.62
CA ASN A 622 1.82 15.02 -5.19
C ASN A 622 1.17 14.04 -4.19
N ILE A 623 1.62 14.01 -2.92
CA ILE A 623 0.90 13.35 -1.81
C ILE A 623 -0.56 13.80 -1.66
N GLU A 624 -0.90 15.01 -2.11
CA GLU A 624 -2.25 15.57 -1.96
C GLU A 624 -3.28 14.95 -2.93
N VAL A 625 -2.82 14.37 -4.04
CA VAL A 625 -3.71 13.87 -5.11
C VAL A 625 -4.62 12.73 -4.60
N TYR A 626 -4.14 11.87 -3.71
CA TYR A 626 -4.95 10.79 -3.13
C TYR A 626 -6.19 11.30 -2.40
N ASN A 627 -6.07 12.36 -1.60
CA ASN A 627 -7.22 12.97 -0.92
C ASN A 627 -8.18 13.62 -1.92
N ILE A 628 -7.63 14.33 -2.92
CA ILE A 628 -8.40 15.00 -3.98
C ILE A 628 -9.27 13.99 -4.75
N ILE A 629 -8.72 12.83 -5.15
CA ILE A 629 -9.51 11.80 -5.86
C ILE A 629 -10.43 11.01 -4.92
N CYS A 630 -10.10 10.87 -3.64
CA CYS A 630 -11.04 10.31 -2.66
C CYS A 630 -12.28 11.21 -2.51
N ASP A 631 -12.08 12.54 -2.40
CA ASP A 631 -13.17 13.50 -2.31
C ASP A 631 -14.00 13.55 -3.61
N SER A 632 -13.36 13.51 -4.79
CA SER A 632 -14.08 13.52 -6.09
C SER A 632 -14.90 12.25 -6.36
N LEU A 633 -14.66 11.17 -5.62
CA LEU A 633 -15.44 9.92 -5.61
C LEU A 633 -16.38 9.80 -4.40
N HIS A 634 -16.39 10.79 -3.49
CA HIS A 634 -17.14 10.80 -2.23
C HIS A 634 -16.81 9.60 -1.31
N ILE A 635 -15.55 9.15 -1.30
CA ILE A 635 -15.05 8.06 -0.43
C ILE A 635 -14.17 8.59 0.70
N VAL A 636 -14.06 7.82 1.78
CA VAL A 636 -13.19 8.19 2.92
C VAL A 636 -11.75 7.78 2.60
N PRO A 637 -10.78 8.72 2.55
CA PRO A 637 -9.37 8.38 2.40
C PRO A 637 -8.84 7.65 3.64
N LYS A 638 -7.83 6.78 3.44
CA LYS A 638 -7.06 6.17 4.53
C LYS A 638 -6.01 7.15 5.06
N PRO A 639 -5.45 6.93 6.27
CA PRO A 639 -4.41 7.79 6.82
C PRO A 639 -3.22 7.92 5.87
N ASN A 640 -2.93 9.15 5.46
CA ASN A 640 -1.91 9.50 4.48
C ASN A 640 -1.23 10.82 4.88
N ASN A 641 -0.26 11.31 4.11
CA ASN A 641 0.50 12.52 4.40
C ASN A 641 -0.16 13.81 3.90
N GLY A 642 -1.11 13.73 2.95
CA GLY A 642 -1.82 14.89 2.42
C GLY A 642 -2.81 15.53 3.39
N THR A 643 -3.09 16.81 3.14
CA THR A 643 -3.89 17.73 3.97
C THR A 643 -5.00 18.47 3.19
N ILE A 644 -4.86 18.61 1.87
CA ILE A 644 -5.80 19.30 0.97
C ILE A 644 -7.05 18.44 0.77
N ARG A 645 -8.21 19.09 0.80
CA ARG A 645 -9.55 18.51 0.59
C ARG A 645 -10.35 19.36 -0.39
N LEU A 646 -11.36 18.79 -1.03
CA LEU A 646 -12.25 19.51 -1.95
C LEU A 646 -13.44 20.18 -1.21
N PRO A 647 -13.97 21.30 -1.72
CA PRO A 647 -13.48 22.09 -2.87
C PRO A 647 -12.22 22.89 -2.53
N PHE A 648 -11.40 23.20 -3.54
CA PHE A 648 -10.14 23.93 -3.33
C PHE A 648 -10.31 25.37 -2.84
N ASN A 649 -9.33 25.85 -2.07
CA ASN A 649 -9.13 27.28 -1.82
C ASN A 649 -8.37 27.92 -2.99
N VAL A 650 -9.07 28.70 -3.81
CA VAL A 650 -8.49 29.36 -5.00
C VAL A 650 -7.82 30.70 -4.66
N VAL A 651 -6.71 31.01 -5.33
CA VAL A 651 -5.88 32.21 -5.16
C VAL A 651 -5.89 33.12 -6.39
N GLY A 652 -7.05 33.19 -7.05
CA GLY A 652 -7.30 33.97 -8.26
C GLY A 652 -7.47 33.10 -9.50
N VAL A 653 -7.08 33.63 -10.65
CA VAL A 653 -7.06 32.95 -11.96
C VAL A 653 -5.65 32.97 -12.54
N HIS A 654 -5.35 32.14 -13.54
CA HIS A 654 -4.06 32.25 -14.25
C HIS A 654 -4.04 33.50 -15.14
N THR A 655 -2.94 34.26 -15.08
CA THR A 655 -2.65 35.40 -15.97
C THR A 655 -1.27 35.23 -16.60
N PRO A 656 -0.95 35.94 -17.71
CA PRO A 656 0.38 35.88 -18.32
C PRO A 656 1.53 36.18 -17.34
N ASP A 657 1.33 37.11 -16.42
CA ASP A 657 2.32 37.49 -15.38
C ASP A 657 2.58 36.37 -14.36
N THR A 658 1.72 35.35 -14.31
CA THR A 658 1.87 34.17 -13.43
C THR A 658 2.47 32.95 -14.13
N ALA A 659 2.90 33.08 -15.39
CA ALA A 659 3.39 31.97 -16.20
C ALA A 659 4.85 31.59 -15.86
N LEU A 660 5.03 30.60 -14.97
CA LEU A 660 6.17 29.73 -14.57
C LEU A 660 7.68 30.08 -14.78
N GLU A 661 8.08 31.03 -15.64
CA GLU A 661 9.40 31.13 -16.30
C GLU A 661 9.83 29.84 -17.06
N GLU A 662 10.84 29.92 -17.93
CA GLU A 662 11.44 28.74 -18.55
C GLU A 662 12.75 28.39 -17.83
N PRO A 663 12.87 27.19 -17.23
CA PRO A 663 14.06 26.82 -16.47
C PRO A 663 15.23 26.48 -17.41
N ASN A 664 16.29 27.28 -17.35
CA ASN A 664 17.54 26.95 -18.03
C ASN A 664 18.13 25.64 -17.48
N ASP A 665 18.75 24.84 -18.35
CA ASP A 665 19.64 23.76 -17.91
C ASP A 665 20.85 24.36 -17.15
N PRO A 666 21.44 23.63 -16.18
CA PRO A 666 22.58 24.14 -15.44
C PRO A 666 23.80 24.35 -16.34
N GLU A 667 24.42 25.54 -16.26
CA GLU A 667 25.66 25.81 -16.96
C GLU A 667 26.74 24.76 -16.62
N PRO A 668 27.52 24.29 -17.61
CA PRO A 668 28.65 23.43 -17.33
C PRO A 668 29.65 24.18 -16.45
N SER A 669 30.15 23.53 -15.39
CA SER A 669 31.20 24.15 -14.57
C SER A 669 32.42 24.47 -15.43
N PRO A 670 32.96 25.71 -15.39
CA PRO A 670 34.10 26.06 -16.21
C PRO A 670 35.29 25.17 -15.83
N SER A 671 35.70 24.32 -16.77
CA SER A 671 36.90 23.49 -16.61
C SER A 671 38.11 24.41 -16.36
N GLN A 672 39.10 23.90 -15.64
CA GLN A 672 40.35 24.64 -15.43
C GLN A 672 41.04 24.83 -16.78
N ALA A 673 40.81 25.98 -17.42
CA ALA A 673 41.43 26.33 -18.68
C ALA A 673 42.95 26.24 -18.54
N ALA A 674 43.57 25.44 -19.40
CA ALA A 674 45.02 25.27 -19.40
C ALA A 674 45.70 26.64 -19.50
N SER A 675 46.56 26.95 -18.52
CA SER A 675 47.05 28.30 -18.29
C SER A 675 47.69 28.89 -19.56
N PRO A 676 47.22 30.04 -20.06
CA PRO A 676 47.90 30.71 -21.17
C PRO A 676 49.31 31.10 -20.73
N ALA A 677 50.31 30.74 -21.54
CA ALA A 677 51.69 31.09 -21.28
C ALA A 677 51.85 32.62 -21.19
N SER A 678 52.71 33.07 -20.27
CA SER A 678 52.94 34.48 -19.99
C SER A 678 53.80 35.16 -21.06
N ASP A 679 53.86 36.50 -20.97
CA ASP A 679 54.69 37.43 -21.75
C ASP A 679 54.28 37.62 -23.23
N VAL A 680 54.39 38.81 -23.83
CA VAL A 680 55.10 40.05 -23.45
C VAL A 680 54.16 41.26 -23.49
N ALA A 681 54.35 42.23 -22.60
CA ALA A 681 53.56 43.46 -22.55
C ALA A 681 54.01 44.54 -23.56
N THR A 682 53.09 45.42 -23.97
CA THR A 682 53.36 46.88 -24.01
C THR A 682 52.05 47.70 -24.09
N SER A 683 52.15 48.97 -23.71
CA SER A 683 51.04 49.93 -23.56
C SER A 683 50.97 50.95 -24.70
N ALA A 684 49.77 51.45 -25.04
CA ALA A 684 49.37 52.87 -24.83
C ALA A 684 48.28 53.41 -25.79
N THR A 685 47.25 54.03 -25.20
CA THR A 685 46.48 55.23 -25.66
C THR A 685 46.05 55.42 -27.13
N SER A 686 44.72 55.44 -27.30
CA SER A 686 43.96 56.58 -27.90
C SER A 686 43.85 56.70 -29.45
N PRO A 687 42.88 57.47 -30.01
CA PRO A 687 42.08 56.97 -31.14
C PRO A 687 41.96 57.86 -32.40
N SER A 688 41.55 57.27 -33.53
CA SER A 688 41.02 58.02 -34.70
C SER A 688 40.22 57.18 -35.72
N THR A 689 39.07 57.71 -36.15
CA THR A 689 38.32 57.44 -37.40
C THR A 689 38.70 58.48 -38.50
N PRO A 690 38.17 58.51 -39.76
CA PRO A 690 37.42 57.51 -40.57
C PRO A 690 37.90 57.38 -42.07
N SER A 691 37.10 56.68 -42.90
CA SER A 691 36.69 57.03 -44.30
C SER A 691 37.34 56.40 -45.57
N SER A 692 36.45 55.90 -46.47
CA SER A 692 36.48 55.92 -47.96
C SER A 692 37.61 55.19 -48.74
N SER A 693 37.53 54.75 -50.02
CA SER A 693 36.53 54.75 -51.14
C SER A 693 37.11 53.91 -52.32
N ALA A 694 36.45 53.46 -53.41
CA ALA A 694 35.05 53.20 -53.84
C ALA A 694 35.09 52.56 -55.27
N GLN A 695 34.00 52.64 -56.07
CA GLN A 695 33.89 52.38 -57.54
C GLN A 695 33.82 50.88 -58.00
N ASP A 696 32.75 50.46 -58.70
CA ASP A 696 32.52 50.36 -60.18
C ASP A 696 33.15 49.09 -60.83
N SER A 697 32.62 48.39 -61.85
CA SER A 697 31.29 48.23 -62.53
C SER A 697 31.38 46.95 -63.44
N SER A 698 30.49 46.49 -64.34
CA SER A 698 29.18 46.91 -64.93
C SER A 698 28.42 45.66 -65.50
N SER A 699 27.30 45.86 -66.23
CA SER A 699 26.42 44.83 -66.88
C SER A 699 26.65 44.81 -68.43
N PRO A 700 25.80 44.27 -69.37
CA PRO A 700 24.43 43.66 -69.28
C PRO A 700 24.14 42.41 -70.18
N SER A 701 22.92 41.82 -70.08
CA SER A 701 22.10 41.30 -71.22
C SER A 701 20.63 40.96 -70.79
N THR A 702 19.73 40.86 -71.77
CA THR A 702 18.23 40.82 -71.69
C THR A 702 17.62 39.42 -71.42
N ILE A 703 16.55 39.24 -70.61
CA ILE A 703 15.09 39.57 -70.80
C ILE A 703 14.43 38.71 -71.92
N PRO A 704 13.17 38.22 -71.79
CA PRO A 704 12.09 38.53 -70.80
C PRO A 704 11.68 37.29 -69.93
N GLU A 705 10.53 37.12 -69.23
CA GLU A 705 9.28 37.90 -69.01
C GLU A 705 8.52 37.47 -67.71
N SER A 706 7.38 38.13 -67.42
CA SER A 706 6.30 37.79 -66.45
C SER A 706 6.50 38.06 -64.94
N ALA A 707 5.43 38.58 -64.31
CA ALA A 707 5.24 39.04 -62.92
C ALA A 707 3.72 39.34 -62.73
N PRO A 708 3.19 39.83 -61.58
CA PRO A 708 3.76 40.07 -60.24
C PRO A 708 2.99 39.18 -59.19
N ASP A 709 2.91 39.37 -57.86
CA ASP A 709 3.09 40.50 -56.93
C ASP A 709 3.75 40.08 -55.61
N ALA A 710 4.25 41.07 -54.85
CA ALA A 710 4.77 40.92 -53.50
C ALA A 710 4.28 42.07 -52.59
N VAL A 711 4.21 41.84 -51.28
CA VAL A 711 3.90 42.87 -50.27
C VAL A 711 4.94 42.82 -49.17
N ILE A 712 5.43 44.00 -48.77
CA ILE A 712 6.34 44.24 -47.65
C ILE A 712 5.71 45.33 -46.75
N SER A 713 6.11 45.37 -45.48
CA SER A 713 5.88 46.41 -44.46
C SER A 713 6.18 47.85 -44.98
N ILE A 714 5.90 48.98 -44.30
CA ILE A 714 6.04 49.35 -42.86
C ILE A 714 5.05 50.50 -42.50
N SER A 715 4.74 50.66 -41.20
CA SER A 715 4.02 51.78 -40.53
C SER A 715 4.81 53.13 -40.54
N PRO A 716 4.46 54.22 -39.77
CA PRO A 716 3.27 54.57 -38.95
C PRO A 716 2.76 56.04 -39.21
N ILE A 717 1.88 56.63 -38.34
CA ILE A 717 1.88 58.06 -37.85
C ILE A 717 0.63 58.46 -37.00
N GLU A 718 0.86 59.12 -35.83
CA GLU A 718 0.10 60.18 -35.07
C GLU A 718 -1.45 60.14 -34.81
N ALA A 719 -2.04 60.80 -33.78
CA ALA A 719 -1.57 61.35 -32.48
C ALA A 719 -2.72 61.81 -31.52
N SER A 720 -2.42 61.85 -30.21
CA SER A 720 -2.83 62.80 -29.13
C SER A 720 -4.26 63.38 -28.98
N SER A 721 -4.88 63.21 -27.80
CA SER A 721 -5.14 64.29 -26.81
C SER A 721 -5.79 63.74 -25.52
N ALA A 722 -5.97 64.56 -24.46
CA ALA A 722 -6.33 64.11 -23.11
C ALA A 722 -7.24 65.08 -22.32
N ALA A 723 -8.06 64.56 -21.39
CA ALA A 723 -8.57 65.25 -20.18
C ALA A 723 -9.32 64.29 -19.22
N ASP A 724 -9.36 64.65 -17.95
CA ASP A 724 -10.04 64.05 -16.77
C ASP A 724 -10.31 65.24 -15.78
N PRO A 725 -11.08 65.20 -14.66
CA PRO A 725 -11.90 64.11 -14.08
C PRO A 725 -13.29 64.55 -13.48
N GLU A 726 -13.89 63.62 -12.72
CA GLU A 726 -14.71 63.80 -11.48
C GLU A 726 -16.24 64.09 -11.41
N GLU A 727 -16.79 63.60 -10.28
CA GLU A 727 -18.01 63.87 -9.50
C GLU A 727 -19.48 63.51 -9.94
N LEU A 728 -20.04 62.63 -9.09
CA LEU A 728 -21.38 62.64 -8.43
C LEU A 728 -22.70 62.26 -9.16
N SER A 729 -23.42 61.39 -8.46
CA SER A 729 -24.85 60.98 -8.62
C SER A 729 -25.76 61.84 -7.70
N PRO A 730 -27.13 61.79 -7.67
CA PRO A 730 -27.98 60.57 -7.72
C PRO A 730 -29.41 60.73 -8.34
N ALA A 731 -30.29 59.77 -8.00
CA ALA A 731 -31.78 59.79 -8.07
C ALA A 731 -32.46 59.53 -9.44
N LEU A 732 -33.62 58.83 -9.54
CA LEU A 732 -34.31 57.83 -8.70
C LEU A 732 -35.49 57.20 -9.52
N VAL A 733 -36.25 56.29 -8.89
CA VAL A 733 -37.50 55.64 -9.38
C VAL A 733 -37.24 54.50 -10.41
N GLY A 734 -37.85 53.32 -10.29
CA GLY A 734 -38.86 52.84 -9.32
C GLY A 734 -38.69 51.36 -8.96
N VAL A 735 -39.38 50.92 -7.91
CA VAL A 735 -39.30 49.58 -7.31
C VAL A 735 -40.69 48.96 -7.26
N ASP A 736 -40.84 47.76 -7.79
CA ASP A 736 -41.98 46.89 -7.52
C ASP A 736 -41.68 45.97 -6.31
N PRO A 737 -42.70 45.58 -5.51
CA PRO A 737 -42.49 44.93 -4.22
C PRO A 737 -42.13 43.43 -4.32
N PRO A 738 -41.40 42.87 -3.34
CA PRO A 738 -41.03 41.46 -3.32
C PRO A 738 -42.23 40.54 -2.99
N GLU A 739 -42.33 39.42 -3.69
CA GLU A 739 -43.19 38.30 -3.29
C GLU A 739 -42.67 37.61 -2.00
N PRO A 740 -43.54 37.00 -1.19
CA PRO A 740 -43.17 36.48 0.13
C PRO A 740 -42.24 35.27 0.06
N GLU A 741 -41.35 35.15 1.06
CA GLU A 741 -40.35 34.09 1.14
C GLU A 741 -40.96 32.67 1.05
N PRO A 742 -40.34 31.73 0.31
CA PRO A 742 -40.66 30.32 0.45
C PRO A 742 -40.28 29.86 1.85
N THR A 743 -41.29 29.63 2.69
CA THR A 743 -41.10 29.20 4.09
C THR A 743 -40.17 28.00 4.16
N ARG A 744 -39.08 28.13 4.95
CA ARG A 744 -38.21 26.99 5.27
C ARG A 744 -39.07 25.81 5.71
N PRO A 745 -38.85 24.58 5.19
CA PRO A 745 -39.45 23.41 5.79
C PRO A 745 -38.98 23.36 7.25
N VAL A 746 -39.93 23.39 8.18
CA VAL A 746 -39.64 23.17 9.60
C VAL A 746 -39.10 21.75 9.69
N VAL A 747 -37.83 21.60 10.05
CA VAL A 747 -37.25 20.30 10.38
C VAL A 747 -38.07 19.72 11.52
N SER A 748 -38.78 18.63 11.24
CA SER A 748 -39.44 17.83 12.27
C SER A 748 -38.37 17.33 13.23
N ASP A 749 -38.56 17.55 14.52
CA ASP A 749 -37.61 17.14 15.56
C ASP A 749 -37.62 15.60 15.67
N GLU A 750 -36.77 14.93 14.90
CA GLU A 750 -36.70 13.46 14.79
C GLU A 750 -36.06 12.81 16.03
N SER A 751 -36.76 12.97 17.16
CA SER A 751 -36.63 12.15 18.38
C SER A 751 -37.89 11.31 18.65
N GLU A 752 -38.89 11.37 17.75
CA GLU A 752 -40.07 10.51 17.69
C GLU A 752 -39.68 9.05 17.36
N MET A 753 -39.32 8.26 18.38
CA MET A 753 -39.17 6.80 18.27
C MET A 753 -40.35 6.17 17.51
N THR A 754 -40.06 5.22 16.62
CA THR A 754 -41.10 4.51 15.85
C THR A 754 -42.08 3.76 16.76
N PRO A 755 -43.30 3.42 16.30
CA PRO A 755 -44.24 2.64 17.10
C PRO A 755 -43.69 1.29 17.57
N GLU A 756 -42.81 0.66 16.78
CA GLU A 756 -42.14 -0.60 17.13
C GLU A 756 -41.06 -0.39 18.21
N GLU A 757 -40.30 0.70 18.15
CA GLU A 757 -39.34 1.06 19.21
C GLU A 757 -40.04 1.49 20.50
N LYS A 758 -41.11 2.29 20.43
CA LYS A 758 -41.94 2.66 21.59
C LYS A 758 -42.49 1.39 22.27
N SER A 759 -43.02 0.45 21.48
CA SER A 759 -43.46 -0.88 21.95
C SER A 759 -42.33 -1.70 22.58
N PHE A 760 -41.15 -1.74 21.95
CA PHE A 760 -39.97 -2.42 22.50
C PHE A 760 -39.50 -1.82 23.83
N TRP A 761 -39.48 -0.49 23.95
CA TRP A 761 -39.06 0.20 25.17
C TRP A 761 -40.07 0.08 26.31
N GLU A 762 -41.38 0.03 26.03
CA GLU A 762 -42.39 -0.32 27.04
C GLU A 762 -42.28 -1.78 27.49
N TRP A 763 -42.11 -2.72 26.53
CA TRP A 763 -41.86 -4.14 26.81
C TRP A 763 -40.59 -4.35 27.64
N PHE A 764 -39.54 -3.55 27.38
CA PHE A 764 -38.26 -3.58 28.10
C PHE A 764 -38.40 -3.01 29.51
N LYS A 765 -39.04 -1.83 29.68
CA LYS A 765 -39.36 -1.26 30.99
C LYS A 765 -40.22 -2.23 31.83
N SER A 766 -41.27 -2.82 31.25
CA SER A 766 -42.11 -3.82 31.90
C SER A 766 -41.33 -5.06 32.37
N ARG A 767 -40.31 -5.49 31.63
CA ARG A 767 -39.38 -6.55 32.06
C ARG A 767 -38.42 -6.09 33.15
N LEU A 768 -37.86 -4.89 33.04
CA LEU A 768 -36.95 -4.31 34.03
C LEU A 768 -37.64 -4.15 35.39
N ASP A 769 -38.88 -3.64 35.41
CA ASP A 769 -39.63 -3.43 36.63
C ASP A 769 -40.17 -4.74 37.23
N LYS A 770 -40.43 -5.77 36.41
CA LYS A 770 -40.65 -7.14 36.91
C LYS A 770 -39.40 -7.72 37.59
N VAL A 771 -38.20 -7.47 37.05
CA VAL A 771 -36.94 -7.89 37.69
C VAL A 771 -36.70 -7.12 39.00
N LYS A 772 -36.98 -5.81 39.05
CA LYS A 772 -36.95 -5.03 40.30
C LYS A 772 -37.95 -5.54 41.33
N GLY A 773 -39.18 -5.84 40.91
CA GLY A 773 -40.22 -6.39 41.79
C GLY A 773 -39.79 -7.72 42.40
N TRP A 774 -39.27 -8.64 41.58
CA TRP A 774 -38.73 -9.93 42.02
C TRP A 774 -37.55 -9.76 43.00
N PHE A 775 -36.63 -8.83 42.75
CA PHE A 775 -35.57 -8.48 43.71
C PHE A 775 -36.13 -7.90 45.02
N GLY A 776 -37.17 -7.08 44.96
CA GLY A 776 -37.84 -6.51 46.15
C GLY A 776 -38.54 -7.57 47.01
N GLU A 777 -39.17 -8.56 46.39
CA GLU A 777 -39.72 -9.73 47.09
C GLU A 777 -38.61 -10.59 47.71
N LEU A 778 -37.50 -10.80 46.98
CA LEU A 778 -36.36 -11.57 47.48
C LEU A 778 -35.72 -10.95 48.74
N VAL A 779 -35.58 -9.61 48.75
CA VAL A 779 -35.03 -8.86 49.90
C VAL A 779 -36.00 -8.87 51.09
N LYS A 780 -37.31 -8.67 50.87
CA LYS A 780 -38.31 -8.82 51.96
C LYS A 780 -38.35 -10.24 52.53
N GLY A 781 -38.14 -11.25 51.69
CA GLY A 781 -38.08 -12.66 52.10
C GLY A 781 -36.93 -12.97 53.07
N GLU A 782 -35.78 -12.29 52.98
CA GLU A 782 -34.72 -12.40 53.99
C GLU A 782 -35.06 -11.61 55.27
N GLU A 783 -35.65 -10.41 55.18
CA GLU A 783 -36.04 -9.61 56.37
C GLU A 783 -37.10 -10.30 57.26
N ASP A 784 -38.15 -10.87 56.68
CA ASP A 784 -39.23 -11.47 57.46
C ASP A 784 -38.82 -12.83 58.05
N ALA A 785 -37.90 -13.54 57.40
CA ALA A 785 -37.25 -14.72 57.96
C ALA A 785 -36.34 -14.37 59.17
N GLU A 786 -35.60 -13.26 59.11
CA GLU A 786 -34.73 -12.83 60.22
C GLU A 786 -35.54 -12.31 61.44
N LYS A 787 -36.74 -11.77 61.22
CA LYS A 787 -37.66 -11.36 62.31
C LYS A 787 -38.29 -12.56 63.05
N GLN A 788 -38.63 -13.64 62.36
CA GLN A 788 -39.18 -14.85 63.01
C GLN A 788 -38.14 -15.63 63.82
N GLY A 789 -36.84 -15.48 63.53
CA GLY A 789 -35.74 -16.14 64.23
C GLY A 789 -35.42 -15.62 65.64
N LYS A 790 -36.23 -14.73 66.23
CA LYS A 790 -35.96 -14.06 67.53
C LYS A 790 -37.10 -14.19 68.56
N SER A 791 -37.87 -15.28 68.51
CA SER A 791 -38.91 -15.56 69.52
C SER A 791 -38.99 -17.02 69.99
N VAL A 792 -37.82 -17.59 70.34
CA VAL A 792 -37.66 -18.71 71.29
C VAL A 792 -36.45 -18.40 72.17
#